data_AF-M7YE46-F1
#
_entry.id   AF-M7YE46-F1
#
_cell.length_a   1.000
_cell.length_b   1.000
_cell.length_c   1.000
_cell.angle_alpha   90.00
_cell.angle_beta   90.00
_cell.angle_gamma   90.00
#
_symmetry.space_group_name_H-M   'P 1'
#
loop_
_entity.id
_entity.type
_entity.pdbx_description
1 polymer ?
#
loop_
_entity_poly.entity_id
_entity_poly.type
_entity_poly.pdbx_seq_one_letter_code
_entity_poly.pdbx_strand_id
1 'polypeptide(L)'
;MATPRWLVLSLLVSAAWASAAAAAHEKKWKAGAAVGGQVVEKERRRVVAEGEAGTVTATDVADAAGTVYRLQFITMDPGALFLPVQLHADAVFYVHSGRGKVTYIQEGGSETSSLEVQRGDVYNLEQGSILYIQSYPNATRERLRIYAIFTSNAINSDDPSHPTSEAYSSVSNLLRGFDVKILRQGFGVSAEVVEAIRSAKSPQSIITYNPDQKKEEKSNWTEEIFDALWGDESPLNKKKKKKDKHKKKKDKKDDKSKSETFNFYSGKPDVKNCFGWSKTMTNKDLQNLRGSNIGMFMVNLTTGSMMGPHWNPKATEIAIVTHGSGIVQVGGRRVGDHGHHDAGGRRGGDHGQEGVECKNSVFRVKEGDVFVVPRFHPMAQLSFNNGSFVFVGFSTHMGQNNPQFLAGEHSVLQVIGKEIVALALGQKNTTAVEKLLSAKSGSTIMACVSCAEELERKAEQEEQEGGKGEREREREEEEERERKQREEEERKKREEEERARREEEERARREEKERKKREEEEQRRREEEERQRREEKERKQREEEEAARREQEEEEERRGREEEEGGGGQGGGGGGGDDPREEEERRRREEEEGGGGQGGRGDDPREEEERRGRREEEEGGRGGRGGDDPWEEEEGDWGDSSRYRAAATNLKKRYHRGRKGAVFQSA
;
A
#
# COMPACT_ATOMS: atom_id res chain seq x y z
N MET A 1 -33.57 28.45 41.90
CA MET A 1 -33.16 28.65 40.50
C MET A 1 -31.81 27.99 40.30
N ALA A 2 -31.81 26.73 39.85
CA ALA A 2 -30.62 26.02 39.38
C ALA A 2 -30.82 25.76 37.88
N THR A 3 -29.74 25.89 37.12
CA THR A 3 -29.72 26.36 35.74
C THR A 3 -30.01 25.26 34.69
N PRO A 4 -30.55 25.62 33.50
CA PRO A 4 -30.78 24.70 32.38
C PRO A 4 -29.48 24.25 31.67
N ARG A 5 -28.31 24.64 32.19
CA ARG A 5 -27.00 24.37 31.60
C ARG A 5 -26.58 22.90 31.71
N TRP A 6 -27.03 22.19 32.75
CA TRP A 6 -26.67 20.77 32.94
C TRP A 6 -27.37 19.83 31.96
N LEU A 7 -28.64 20.09 31.62
CA LEU A 7 -29.38 19.28 30.65
C LEU A 7 -28.82 19.43 29.22
N VAL A 8 -28.41 20.64 28.85
CA VAL A 8 -27.78 20.90 27.54
C VAL A 8 -26.40 20.25 27.45
N LEU A 9 -25.61 20.28 28.54
CA LEU A 9 -24.31 19.59 28.57
C LEU A 9 -24.48 18.06 28.46
N SER A 10 -25.44 17.48 29.18
CA SER A 10 -25.72 16.03 29.09
C SER A 10 -26.19 15.63 27.70
N LEU A 11 -27.03 16.42 27.03
CA LEU A 11 -27.47 16.14 25.66
C LEU A 11 -26.33 16.26 24.64
N LEU A 12 -25.44 17.24 24.79
CA LEU A 12 -24.28 17.40 23.91
C LEU A 12 -23.24 16.29 24.11
N VAL A 13 -23.01 15.85 25.36
CA VAL A 13 -22.15 14.70 25.65
C VAL A 13 -22.77 13.40 25.12
N SER A 14 -24.09 13.21 25.25
CA SER A 14 -24.79 12.04 24.70
C SER A 14 -24.73 11.99 23.17
N ALA A 15 -24.91 13.13 22.50
CA ALA A 15 -24.80 13.25 21.05
C ALA A 15 -23.35 13.06 20.56
N ALA A 16 -22.36 13.58 21.30
CA ALA A 16 -20.94 13.36 21.01
C ALA A 16 -20.52 11.89 21.21
N TRP A 17 -21.06 11.21 22.23
CA TRP A 17 -20.83 9.78 22.44
C TRP A 17 -21.56 8.92 21.39
N ALA A 18 -22.77 9.30 20.96
CA ALA A 18 -23.46 8.61 19.86
C ALA A 18 -22.75 8.81 18.51
N SER A 19 -22.24 10.02 18.22
CA SER A 19 -21.41 10.29 17.03
C SER A 19 -20.04 9.64 17.11
N ALA A 20 -19.41 9.57 18.28
CA ALA A 20 -18.13 8.87 18.46
C ALA A 20 -18.31 7.35 18.42
N ALA A 21 -19.42 6.80 18.92
CA ALA A 21 -19.77 5.39 18.79
C ALA A 21 -20.15 5.03 17.35
N ALA A 22 -20.88 5.88 16.64
CA ALA A 22 -21.15 5.72 15.21
C ALA A 22 -19.88 5.84 14.35
N ALA A 23 -18.99 6.79 14.67
CA ALA A 23 -17.70 6.96 14.01
C ALA A 23 -16.68 5.86 14.38
N ALA A 24 -16.77 5.27 15.57
CA ALA A 24 -15.98 4.11 15.98
C ALA A 24 -16.51 2.80 15.37
N HIS A 25 -17.84 2.69 15.21
CA HIS A 25 -18.49 1.62 14.45
C HIS A 25 -18.10 1.71 12.96
N GLU A 26 -18.07 2.89 12.35
CA GLU A 26 -17.57 3.11 10.97
C GLU A 26 -16.06 2.87 10.79
N LYS A 27 -15.25 2.99 11.86
CA LYS A 27 -13.79 2.86 11.75
C LYS A 27 -13.28 1.43 11.83
N LYS A 28 -14.06 0.45 12.33
CA LYS A 28 -13.53 -0.89 12.65
C LYS A 28 -13.93 -2.01 11.67
N TRP A 29 -15.00 -1.83 10.88
CA TRP A 29 -15.23 -2.62 9.64
C TRP A 29 -14.13 -2.42 8.57
N LYS A 30 -13.20 -1.48 8.80
CA LYS A 30 -12.05 -1.19 7.93
C LYS A 30 -10.99 -2.29 7.88
N ALA A 31 -11.01 -3.28 8.77
CA ALA A 31 -10.08 -4.41 8.68
C ALA A 31 -10.38 -5.37 7.51
N GLY A 32 -11.63 -5.38 7.00
CA GLY A 32 -11.98 -6.04 5.73
C GLY A 32 -11.68 -5.20 4.49
N ALA A 33 -11.19 -3.98 4.71
CA ALA A 33 -11.17 -2.88 3.74
C ALA A 33 -9.72 -2.51 3.33
N ALA A 34 -8.75 -3.40 3.52
CA ALA A 34 -7.50 -3.31 2.78
C ALA A 34 -7.78 -3.60 1.29
N VAL A 35 -7.01 -2.98 0.40
CA VAL A 35 -6.91 -3.47 -0.98
C VAL A 35 -6.45 -4.93 -0.89
N GLY A 36 -7.26 -5.87 -1.40
CA GLY A 36 -7.06 -7.32 -1.19
C GLY A 36 -7.93 -7.94 -0.08
N GLY A 37 -8.80 -7.17 0.59
CA GLY A 37 -9.83 -7.69 1.47
C GLY A 37 -10.97 -8.40 0.74
N GLN A 38 -11.69 -9.28 1.42
CA GLN A 38 -12.81 -10.04 0.83
C GLN A 38 -14.03 -9.17 0.48
N VAL A 39 -14.09 -7.91 0.93
CA VAL A 39 -15.20 -6.98 0.68
C VAL A 39 -14.68 -5.59 0.33
N VAL A 40 -15.26 -4.98 -0.70
CA VAL A 40 -15.12 -3.55 -0.99
C VAL A 40 -16.48 -2.87 -0.95
N GLU A 41 -16.65 -2.01 0.04
CA GLU A 41 -17.85 -1.20 0.23
C GLU A 41 -18.09 -0.24 -0.94
N LYS A 42 -19.35 -0.02 -1.28
CA LYS A 42 -19.77 0.91 -2.33
C LYS A 42 -19.17 2.30 -2.16
N GLU A 43 -19.14 2.80 -0.92
CA GLU A 43 -18.71 4.16 -0.59
C GLU A 43 -17.19 4.38 -0.78
N ARG A 44 -16.41 3.29 -0.84
CA ARG A 44 -14.95 3.34 -0.99
C ARG A 44 -14.47 3.32 -2.44
N ARG A 45 -15.39 3.30 -3.40
CA ARG A 45 -15.05 3.31 -4.83
C ARG A 45 -14.45 4.64 -5.22
N ARG A 46 -13.39 4.59 -6.02
CA ARG A 46 -12.79 5.78 -6.61
C ARG A 46 -13.66 6.31 -7.74
N VAL A 47 -13.85 7.62 -7.80
CA VAL A 47 -14.51 8.26 -8.95
C VAL A 47 -13.49 8.30 -10.09
N VAL A 48 -13.84 7.71 -11.24
CA VAL A 48 -12.99 7.69 -12.45
C VAL A 48 -13.44 8.74 -13.45
N ALA A 49 -14.74 8.97 -13.52
CA ALA A 49 -15.30 10.06 -14.30
C ALA A 49 -16.56 10.61 -13.63
N GLU A 50 -16.70 11.93 -13.68
CA GLU A 50 -17.88 12.63 -13.20
C GLU A 50 -18.32 13.61 -14.30
N GLY A 51 -19.61 13.57 -14.60
CA GLY A 51 -20.23 14.45 -15.59
C GLY A 51 -21.59 14.92 -15.11
N GLU A 52 -22.12 15.95 -15.77
CA GLU A 52 -23.39 16.57 -15.42
C GLU A 52 -24.59 15.60 -15.43
N ALA A 53 -24.51 14.54 -16.24
CA ALA A 53 -25.60 13.59 -16.46
C ALA A 53 -25.22 12.15 -16.05
N GLY A 54 -24.16 11.97 -15.26
CA GLY A 54 -23.77 10.65 -14.78
C GLY A 54 -22.36 10.55 -14.21
N THR A 55 -22.07 9.39 -13.65
CA THR A 55 -20.78 9.11 -12.99
C THR A 55 -20.27 7.71 -13.33
N VAL A 56 -18.95 7.56 -13.31
CA VAL A 56 -18.24 6.28 -13.36
C VAL A 56 -17.40 6.15 -12.11
N THR A 57 -17.68 5.11 -11.34
CA THR A 57 -16.87 4.76 -10.16
C THR A 57 -16.18 3.42 -10.40
N ALA A 58 -15.05 3.19 -9.75
CA ALA A 58 -14.28 1.96 -9.91
C ALA A 58 -13.81 1.39 -8.58
N THR A 59 -13.53 0.10 -8.61
CA THR A 59 -12.79 -0.59 -7.55
C THR A 59 -11.91 -1.66 -8.18
N ASP A 60 -10.83 -1.99 -7.50
CA ASP A 60 -9.87 -2.99 -7.90
C ASP A 60 -9.88 -4.07 -6.80
N VAL A 61 -10.03 -5.33 -7.20
CA VAL A 61 -10.04 -6.49 -6.28
C VAL A 61 -9.01 -7.50 -6.74
N ALA A 62 -8.43 -8.26 -5.81
CA ALA A 62 -7.48 -9.32 -6.13
C ALA A 62 -8.05 -10.69 -5.75
N ASP A 63 -7.69 -11.72 -6.52
CA ASP A 63 -7.92 -13.09 -6.09
C ASP A 63 -6.81 -13.60 -5.14
N ALA A 64 -6.96 -14.83 -4.65
CA ALA A 64 -5.96 -15.43 -3.76
C ALA A 64 -4.60 -15.70 -4.45
N ALA A 65 -4.51 -15.63 -5.78
CA ALA A 65 -3.25 -15.72 -6.51
C ALA A 65 -2.61 -14.35 -6.74
N GLY A 66 -3.25 -13.26 -6.28
CA GLY A 66 -2.80 -11.89 -6.51
C GLY A 66 -3.19 -11.33 -7.87
N THR A 67 -4.00 -12.02 -8.66
CA THR A 67 -4.49 -11.50 -9.94
C THR A 67 -5.49 -10.38 -9.68
N VAL A 68 -5.22 -9.20 -10.22
CA VAL A 68 -6.08 -8.03 -10.05
C VAL A 68 -7.17 -7.97 -11.11
N TYR A 69 -8.36 -7.60 -10.66
CA TYR A 69 -9.54 -7.38 -11.49
C TYR A 69 -10.09 -5.99 -11.23
N ARG A 70 -10.31 -5.23 -12.29
CA ARG A 70 -10.91 -3.90 -12.20
C ARG A 70 -12.40 -3.97 -12.49
N LEU A 71 -13.20 -3.47 -11.56
CA LEU A 71 -14.63 -3.27 -11.78
C LEU A 71 -14.93 -1.79 -11.94
N GLN A 72 -15.81 -1.45 -12.89
CA GLN A 72 -16.39 -0.11 -12.98
C GLN A 72 -17.92 -0.15 -12.97
N PHE A 73 -18.49 0.90 -12.40
CA PHE A 73 -19.92 1.10 -12.23
C PHE A 73 -20.30 2.40 -12.92
N ILE A 74 -20.90 2.28 -14.09
CA ILE A 74 -21.36 3.39 -14.92
C ILE A 74 -22.81 3.68 -14.56
N THR A 75 -23.09 4.90 -14.12
CA THR A 75 -24.46 5.38 -13.82
C THR A 75 -24.76 6.57 -14.71
N MET A 76 -25.81 6.47 -15.51
CA MET A 76 -26.22 7.50 -16.46
C MET A 76 -27.66 7.93 -16.19
N ASP A 77 -27.90 9.24 -16.18
CA ASP A 77 -29.23 9.80 -16.14
C ASP A 77 -30.01 9.50 -17.43
N PRO A 78 -31.36 9.46 -17.38
CA PRO A 78 -32.17 9.29 -18.58
C PRO A 78 -31.87 10.38 -19.61
N GLY A 79 -31.59 9.99 -20.85
CA GLY A 79 -31.21 10.95 -21.90
C GLY A 79 -29.77 11.48 -21.75
N ALA A 80 -28.84 10.64 -21.33
CA ALA A 80 -27.41 10.95 -21.26
C ALA A 80 -26.61 10.21 -22.35
N LEU A 81 -25.43 10.73 -22.67
CA LEU A 81 -24.45 10.12 -23.58
C LEU A 81 -23.12 9.96 -22.84
N PHE A 82 -22.63 8.73 -22.74
CA PHE A 82 -21.25 8.43 -22.42
C PHE A 82 -20.45 8.57 -23.71
N LEU A 83 -19.57 9.57 -23.75
CA LEU A 83 -18.76 9.90 -24.92
C LEU A 83 -17.85 8.74 -25.36
N PRO A 84 -17.43 8.73 -26.64
CA PRO A 84 -16.63 7.65 -27.18
C PRO A 84 -15.31 7.41 -26.44
N VAL A 85 -15.06 6.14 -26.12
CA VAL A 85 -13.82 5.66 -25.49
C VAL A 85 -13.28 4.44 -26.24
N GLN A 86 -11.95 4.30 -26.27
CA GLN A 86 -11.27 3.11 -26.76
C GLN A 86 -10.86 2.22 -25.59
N LEU A 87 -11.27 0.96 -25.62
CA LEU A 87 -10.94 -0.02 -24.60
C LEU A 87 -9.47 -0.42 -24.62
N HIS A 88 -8.85 -0.45 -23.45
CA HIS A 88 -7.50 -0.98 -23.24
C HIS A 88 -7.51 -2.38 -22.62
N ALA A 89 -8.68 -2.96 -22.40
CA ALA A 89 -8.87 -4.30 -21.86
C ALA A 89 -10.22 -4.85 -22.32
N ASP A 90 -10.38 -6.18 -22.28
CA ASP A 90 -11.68 -6.79 -22.50
C ASP A 90 -12.64 -6.33 -21.40
N ALA A 91 -13.87 -6.01 -21.79
CA ALA A 91 -14.91 -5.50 -20.90
C ALA A 91 -16.16 -6.39 -20.97
N VAL A 92 -16.37 -7.20 -19.93
CA VAL A 92 -17.63 -7.92 -19.73
C VAL A 92 -18.55 -7.05 -18.89
N PHE A 93 -19.66 -6.60 -19.46
CA PHE A 93 -20.62 -5.75 -18.77
C PHE A 93 -21.95 -6.44 -18.50
N TYR A 94 -22.58 -6.05 -17.39
CA TYR A 94 -23.91 -6.43 -16.95
C TYR A 94 -24.78 -5.18 -16.74
N VAL A 95 -25.99 -5.20 -17.27
CA VAL A 95 -26.94 -4.09 -17.15
C VAL A 95 -27.81 -4.31 -15.91
N HIS A 96 -27.57 -3.50 -14.87
CA HIS A 96 -28.27 -3.62 -13.60
C HIS A 96 -29.66 -2.99 -13.61
N SER A 97 -29.81 -1.80 -14.21
CA SER A 97 -31.07 -1.05 -14.24
C SER A 97 -31.16 -0.19 -15.50
N GLY A 98 -32.39 0.21 -15.87
CA GLY A 98 -32.63 1.11 -16.99
C GLY A 98 -32.49 0.47 -18.38
N ARG A 99 -32.49 1.33 -19.41
CA ARG A 99 -32.39 0.95 -20.82
C ARG A 99 -31.54 1.94 -21.60
N GLY A 100 -30.93 1.47 -22.68
CA GLY A 100 -30.13 2.30 -23.56
C GLY A 100 -29.64 1.56 -24.78
N LYS A 101 -28.64 2.16 -25.43
CA LYS A 101 -27.98 1.62 -26.60
C LYS A 101 -26.47 1.73 -26.46
N VAL A 102 -25.77 0.62 -26.62
CA VAL A 102 -24.32 0.58 -26.71
C VAL A 102 -23.96 0.46 -28.19
N THR A 103 -23.25 1.45 -28.72
CA THR A 103 -22.74 1.38 -30.09
C THR A 103 -21.23 1.24 -30.02
N TYR A 104 -20.68 0.31 -30.80
CA TYR A 104 -19.28 -0.04 -30.75
C TYR A 104 -18.73 -0.45 -32.12
N ILE A 105 -17.42 -0.33 -32.26
CA ILE A 105 -16.64 -0.89 -33.35
C ILE A 105 -15.66 -1.89 -32.73
N GLN A 106 -15.71 -3.11 -33.22
CA GLN A 106 -14.82 -4.19 -32.81
C GLN A 106 -13.40 -3.95 -33.34
N GLU A 107 -12.38 -4.38 -32.61
CA GLU A 107 -11.00 -4.37 -33.11
C GLU A 107 -10.91 -5.09 -34.48
N GLY A 108 -10.26 -4.44 -35.46
CA GLY A 108 -10.13 -4.94 -36.83
C GLY A 108 -11.40 -4.87 -37.69
N GLY A 109 -12.53 -4.40 -37.12
CA GLY A 109 -13.77 -4.16 -37.84
C GLY A 109 -13.85 -2.75 -38.43
N SER A 110 -14.50 -2.61 -39.58
CA SER A 110 -14.80 -1.31 -40.21
C SER A 110 -16.28 -0.93 -40.14
N GLU A 111 -17.15 -1.82 -39.63
CA GLU A 111 -18.58 -1.57 -39.51
C GLU A 111 -18.97 -1.32 -38.05
N THR A 112 -19.75 -0.27 -37.83
CA THR A 112 -20.37 0.00 -36.53
C THR A 112 -21.42 -1.03 -36.21
N SER A 113 -21.32 -1.64 -35.03
CA SER A 113 -22.34 -2.49 -34.45
C SER A 113 -23.07 -1.75 -33.33
N SER A 114 -24.31 -2.12 -33.09
CA SER A 114 -25.07 -1.52 -31.99
C SER A 114 -25.95 -2.55 -31.30
N LEU A 115 -26.01 -2.43 -29.99
CA LEU A 115 -26.76 -3.29 -29.10
C LEU A 115 -27.76 -2.48 -28.29
N GLU A 116 -29.02 -2.88 -28.36
CA GLU A 116 -30.06 -2.40 -27.45
C GLU A 116 -29.90 -3.13 -26.12
N VAL A 117 -29.80 -2.38 -25.02
CA VAL A 117 -29.52 -2.94 -23.69
C VAL A 117 -30.66 -2.66 -22.71
N GLN A 118 -30.96 -3.67 -21.90
CA GLN A 118 -31.95 -3.62 -20.82
C GLN A 118 -31.47 -4.41 -19.60
N ARG A 119 -32.15 -4.21 -18.46
CA ARG A 119 -31.86 -4.93 -17.22
C ARG A 119 -31.69 -6.43 -17.43
N GLY A 120 -30.60 -6.98 -16.91
CA GLY A 120 -30.25 -8.37 -16.99
C GLY A 120 -29.31 -8.73 -18.14
N ASP A 121 -29.13 -7.84 -19.12
CA ASP A 121 -28.29 -8.12 -20.29
C ASP A 121 -26.81 -8.18 -19.92
N VAL A 122 -26.09 -9.08 -20.59
CA VAL A 122 -24.65 -9.30 -20.48
C VAL A 122 -24.05 -9.36 -21.88
N TYR A 123 -22.90 -8.70 -22.05
CA TYR A 123 -22.14 -8.71 -23.30
C TYR A 123 -20.65 -8.49 -23.05
N ASN A 124 -19.79 -8.99 -23.95
CA ASN A 124 -18.34 -8.78 -23.94
C ASN A 124 -17.92 -7.85 -25.08
N LEU A 125 -17.08 -6.87 -24.77
CA LEU A 125 -16.39 -6.04 -25.76
C LEU A 125 -14.88 -6.29 -25.63
N GLU A 126 -14.24 -6.70 -26.72
CA GLU A 126 -12.80 -7.00 -26.69
C GLU A 126 -11.96 -5.72 -26.59
N GLN A 127 -10.75 -5.86 -26.05
CA GLN A 127 -9.70 -4.84 -26.06
C GLN A 127 -9.55 -4.20 -27.46
N GLY A 128 -9.23 -2.91 -27.52
CA GLY A 128 -9.09 -2.16 -28.77
C GLY A 128 -10.40 -1.65 -29.35
N SER A 129 -11.55 -2.19 -28.93
CA SER A 129 -12.88 -1.73 -29.38
C SER A 129 -13.13 -0.27 -28.98
N ILE A 130 -13.82 0.47 -29.84
CA ILE A 130 -14.28 1.84 -29.55
C ILE A 130 -15.78 1.78 -29.29
N LEU A 131 -16.24 2.35 -28.17
CA LEU A 131 -17.66 2.36 -27.83
C LEU A 131 -18.14 3.71 -27.30
N TYR A 132 -19.44 3.93 -27.39
CA TYR A 132 -20.18 4.97 -26.67
C TYR A 132 -21.54 4.44 -26.25
N ILE A 133 -22.13 5.04 -25.21
CA ILE A 133 -23.36 4.54 -24.61
C ILE A 133 -24.40 5.66 -24.58
N GLN A 134 -25.61 5.38 -25.03
CA GLN A 134 -26.75 6.28 -24.96
C GLN A 134 -27.75 5.73 -23.94
N SER A 135 -28.10 6.52 -22.93
CA SER A 135 -29.24 6.21 -22.06
C SER A 135 -30.52 6.75 -22.69
N TYR A 136 -31.55 5.91 -22.78
CA TYR A 136 -32.82 6.37 -23.33
C TYR A 136 -33.58 7.24 -22.34
N PRO A 137 -34.24 8.32 -22.82
CA PRO A 137 -35.24 9.03 -22.04
C PRO A 137 -36.30 8.02 -21.57
N ASN A 138 -36.51 7.94 -20.26
CA ASN A 138 -37.36 6.92 -19.67
C ASN A 138 -38.51 7.56 -18.87
N ALA A 139 -39.74 7.12 -19.14
CA ALA A 139 -40.93 7.57 -18.42
C ALA A 139 -40.87 7.22 -16.92
N THR A 140 -40.22 6.12 -16.55
CA THR A 140 -40.03 5.73 -15.13
C THR A 140 -38.89 6.47 -14.45
N ARG A 141 -38.14 7.32 -15.19
CA ARG A 141 -36.92 8.01 -14.75
C ARG A 141 -35.83 7.09 -14.16
N GLU A 142 -35.88 5.81 -14.50
CA GLU A 142 -34.86 4.85 -14.07
C GLU A 142 -33.54 5.11 -14.80
N ARG A 143 -32.47 5.34 -14.03
CA ARG A 143 -31.10 5.51 -14.51
C ARG A 143 -30.57 4.23 -15.17
N LEU A 144 -29.83 4.38 -16.27
CA LEU A 144 -29.08 3.28 -16.86
C LEU A 144 -27.86 3.00 -15.98
N ARG A 145 -27.78 1.79 -15.41
CA ARG A 145 -26.64 1.35 -14.60
C ARG A 145 -25.99 0.12 -15.21
N ILE A 146 -24.70 0.20 -15.47
CA ILE A 146 -23.91 -0.86 -16.07
C ILE A 146 -22.72 -1.17 -15.16
N TYR A 147 -22.54 -2.45 -14.84
CA TYR A 147 -21.42 -2.95 -14.06
C TYR A 147 -20.49 -3.73 -14.99
N ALA A 148 -19.23 -3.33 -15.08
CA ALA A 148 -18.27 -3.94 -15.99
C ALA A 148 -17.05 -4.44 -15.23
N ILE A 149 -16.55 -5.61 -15.61
CA ILE A 149 -15.23 -6.11 -15.20
C ILE A 149 -14.28 -6.00 -16.40
N PHE A 150 -13.08 -5.50 -16.14
CA PHE A 150 -12.03 -5.33 -17.14
C PHE A 150 -10.90 -6.32 -16.90
N THR A 151 -10.48 -7.00 -17.96
CA THR A 151 -9.41 -8.01 -17.90
C THR A 151 -8.41 -7.82 -19.03
N SER A 152 -7.13 -7.71 -18.69
CA SER A 152 -6.00 -7.74 -19.63
C SER A 152 -4.72 -8.08 -18.87
N ASN A 153 -3.67 -8.51 -19.55
CA ASN A 153 -2.38 -8.77 -18.90
C ASN A 153 -1.86 -7.54 -18.14
N ALA A 154 -2.08 -6.33 -18.68
CA ALA A 154 -1.65 -5.08 -18.07
C ALA A 154 -2.45 -4.73 -16.80
N ILE A 155 -3.78 -4.84 -16.83
CA ILE A 155 -4.63 -4.62 -15.65
C ILE A 155 -4.36 -5.69 -14.58
N ASN A 156 -4.18 -6.94 -14.99
CA ASN A 156 -3.97 -8.04 -14.06
C ASN A 156 -2.62 -7.96 -13.32
N SER A 157 -1.65 -7.23 -13.87
CA SER A 157 -0.35 -6.94 -13.25
C SER A 157 -0.33 -5.68 -12.38
N ASP A 158 -1.44 -4.91 -12.33
CA ASP A 158 -1.49 -3.71 -11.51
C ASP A 158 -1.35 -4.07 -10.02
N ASP A 159 -0.74 -3.18 -9.23
CA ASP A 159 -0.97 -3.15 -7.79
C ASP A 159 -2.41 -2.64 -7.58
N PRO A 160 -3.30 -3.40 -6.92
CA PRO A 160 -4.68 -2.96 -6.74
C PRO A 160 -4.79 -1.70 -5.87
N SER A 161 -3.74 -1.34 -5.12
CA SER A 161 -3.65 -0.10 -4.34
C SER A 161 -3.09 1.08 -5.13
N HIS A 162 -2.30 0.80 -6.17
CA HIS A 162 -1.69 1.79 -7.06
C HIS A 162 -1.80 1.33 -8.52
N PRO A 163 -3.01 1.38 -9.10
CA PRO A 163 -3.23 0.93 -10.47
C PRO A 163 -2.47 1.77 -11.48
N THR A 164 -1.76 1.12 -12.41
CA THR A 164 -0.90 1.78 -13.40
C THR A 164 -1.51 1.80 -14.80
N SER A 165 -2.34 0.80 -15.11
CA SER A 165 -3.03 0.70 -16.40
C SER A 165 -4.38 1.41 -16.36
N GLU A 166 -4.85 1.98 -17.47
CA GLU A 166 -6.22 2.49 -17.60
C GLU A 166 -7.15 1.45 -18.25
N ALA A 167 -8.45 1.50 -17.96
CA ALA A 167 -9.43 0.61 -18.59
C ALA A 167 -9.76 1.01 -20.03
N TYR A 168 -9.72 2.31 -20.32
CA TYR A 168 -10.00 2.90 -21.62
C TYR A 168 -9.50 4.35 -21.69
N SER A 169 -9.27 4.85 -22.91
CA SER A 169 -8.98 6.27 -23.18
C SER A 169 -10.15 6.95 -23.87
N SER A 170 -10.38 8.24 -23.55
CA SER A 170 -11.25 9.08 -24.37
C SER A 170 -10.61 9.40 -25.73
N VAL A 171 -11.42 9.59 -26.76
CA VAL A 171 -10.92 10.02 -28.08
C VAL A 171 -10.13 11.34 -28.00
N SER A 172 -10.52 12.25 -27.10
CA SER A 172 -9.77 13.49 -26.86
C SER A 172 -8.36 13.22 -26.36
N ASN A 173 -8.17 12.24 -25.47
CA ASN A 173 -6.85 11.89 -24.94
C ASN A 173 -5.97 11.24 -26.03
N LEU A 174 -6.56 10.38 -26.86
CA LEU A 174 -5.86 9.75 -27.99
C LEU A 174 -5.28 10.79 -28.96
N LEU A 175 -6.03 11.85 -29.27
CA LEU A 175 -5.58 12.89 -30.20
C LEU A 175 -4.52 13.82 -29.58
N ARG A 176 -4.63 14.14 -28.28
CA ARG A 176 -3.73 15.12 -27.64
C ARG A 176 -2.29 14.65 -27.47
N GLY A 177 -2.07 13.34 -27.46
CA GLY A 177 -0.74 12.74 -27.36
C GLY A 177 0.16 13.00 -28.57
N PHE A 178 -0.40 13.43 -29.70
CA PHE A 178 0.37 13.70 -30.93
C PHE A 178 0.72 15.18 -31.08
N ASP A 179 1.88 15.43 -31.68
CA ASP A 179 2.30 16.77 -32.10
C ASP A 179 1.39 17.33 -33.19
N VAL A 180 1.20 18.65 -33.17
CA VAL A 180 0.37 19.36 -34.16
C VAL A 180 0.81 19.08 -35.58
N LYS A 181 2.13 19.03 -35.83
CA LYS A 181 2.66 18.72 -37.17
C LYS A 181 2.21 17.34 -37.65
N ILE A 182 2.20 16.35 -36.76
CA ILE A 182 1.77 14.97 -37.09
C ILE A 182 0.28 14.93 -37.39
N LEU A 183 -0.54 15.54 -36.53
CA LEU A 183 -2.00 15.59 -36.72
C LEU A 183 -2.39 16.33 -38.00
N ARG A 184 -1.73 17.47 -38.28
CA ARG A 184 -1.95 18.23 -39.52
C ARG A 184 -1.71 17.38 -40.76
N GLN A 185 -0.59 16.66 -40.79
CA GLN A 185 -0.23 15.82 -41.93
C GLN A 185 -1.11 14.58 -42.01
N GLY A 186 -1.40 13.93 -40.87
CA GLY A 186 -2.21 12.71 -40.80
C GLY A 186 -3.67 12.95 -41.19
N PHE A 187 -4.27 14.05 -40.75
CA PHE A 187 -5.66 14.40 -41.09
C PHE A 187 -5.78 15.29 -42.33
N GLY A 188 -4.67 15.80 -42.89
CA GLY A 188 -4.71 16.72 -44.03
C GLY A 188 -5.35 18.07 -43.73
N VAL A 189 -5.26 18.56 -42.49
CA VAL A 189 -5.91 19.79 -42.00
C VAL A 189 -4.93 20.91 -41.66
N SER A 190 -5.41 22.15 -41.55
CA SER A 190 -4.60 23.31 -41.16
C SER A 190 -4.15 23.23 -39.69
N ALA A 191 -3.10 23.98 -39.33
CA ALA A 191 -2.68 24.08 -37.92
C ALA A 191 -3.80 24.60 -37.04
N GLU A 192 -4.52 25.62 -37.52
CA GLU A 192 -5.58 26.27 -36.77
C GLU A 192 -6.66 25.28 -36.34
N VAL A 193 -7.03 24.34 -37.22
CA VAL A 193 -8.00 23.27 -36.88
C VAL A 193 -7.46 22.34 -35.80
N VAL A 194 -6.20 21.90 -35.92
CA VAL A 194 -5.58 21.01 -34.92
C VAL A 194 -5.42 21.71 -33.58
N GLU A 195 -4.96 22.96 -33.59
CA GLU A 195 -4.79 23.76 -32.38
C GLU A 195 -6.13 24.04 -31.71
N ALA A 196 -7.20 24.31 -32.47
CA ALA A 196 -8.55 24.46 -31.91
C ALA A 196 -9.01 23.18 -31.21
N ILE A 197 -8.75 21.99 -31.78
CA ILE A 197 -9.14 20.71 -31.17
C ILE A 197 -8.29 20.40 -29.93
N ARG A 198 -6.98 20.64 -29.97
CA ARG A 198 -6.06 20.38 -28.83
C ARG A 198 -6.28 21.35 -27.68
N SER A 199 -6.54 22.62 -27.99
CA SER A 199 -6.77 23.68 -26.99
C SER A 199 -8.18 23.64 -26.39
N ALA A 200 -9.13 22.94 -27.02
CA ALA A 200 -10.45 22.73 -26.44
C ALA A 200 -10.34 22.06 -25.05
N LYS A 201 -11.18 22.46 -24.11
CA LYS A 201 -11.23 21.80 -22.79
C LYS A 201 -11.69 20.35 -22.97
N SER A 202 -11.09 19.40 -22.24
CA SER A 202 -11.56 18.01 -22.28
C SER A 202 -13.03 17.97 -21.87
N PRO A 203 -13.90 17.34 -22.67
CA PRO A 203 -15.30 17.21 -22.29
C PRO A 203 -15.43 16.29 -21.08
N GLN A 204 -16.51 16.46 -20.33
CA GLN A 204 -16.91 15.47 -19.33
C GLN A 204 -17.27 14.16 -20.01
N SER A 205 -16.97 13.02 -19.37
CA SER A 205 -17.19 11.70 -19.99
C SER A 205 -18.67 11.41 -20.23
N ILE A 206 -19.57 11.84 -19.33
CA ILE A 206 -21.02 11.64 -19.45
C ILE A 206 -21.72 12.99 -19.50
N ILE A 207 -22.45 13.25 -20.58
CA ILE A 207 -23.12 14.54 -20.84
C ILE A 207 -24.62 14.34 -21.06
N THR A 208 -25.39 15.42 -20.90
CA THR A 208 -26.80 15.43 -21.29
C THR A 208 -26.91 15.29 -22.80
N TYR A 209 -27.80 14.42 -23.27
CA TYR A 209 -27.96 14.11 -24.68
C TYR A 209 -29.43 13.99 -25.06
N ASN A 210 -29.94 15.05 -25.70
CA ASN A 210 -31.33 15.12 -26.12
C ASN A 210 -31.43 15.14 -27.66
N PRO A 211 -31.58 13.98 -28.32
CA PRO A 211 -31.60 13.92 -29.78
C PRO A 211 -32.85 14.58 -30.39
N ASP A 212 -33.95 14.69 -29.64
CA ASP A 212 -35.23 15.22 -30.14
C ASP A 212 -35.30 16.74 -30.30
N GLN A 213 -34.31 17.50 -29.81
CA GLN A 213 -34.26 18.96 -30.04
C GLN A 213 -33.69 19.35 -31.41
N LYS A 214 -33.19 18.40 -32.22
CA LYS A 214 -32.77 18.64 -33.61
C LYS A 214 -33.60 17.79 -34.58
N LYS A 215 -34.80 18.28 -34.90
CA LYS A 215 -35.62 17.76 -36.00
C LYS A 215 -35.25 18.34 -37.37
N GLU A 216 -34.10 18.99 -37.51
CA GLU A 216 -33.54 19.36 -38.80
C GLU A 216 -32.25 18.57 -39.05
N GLU A 217 -32.29 17.84 -40.17
CA GLU A 217 -31.27 16.94 -40.71
C GLU A 217 -30.93 15.71 -39.85
N LYS A 218 -31.35 14.53 -40.36
CA LYS A 218 -30.73 13.24 -40.01
C LYS A 218 -29.29 13.23 -40.55
N SER A 219 -28.42 14.08 -40.02
CA SER A 219 -26.99 14.00 -40.23
C SER A 219 -26.54 12.73 -39.53
N ASN A 220 -26.01 11.79 -40.32
CA ASN A 220 -25.53 10.50 -39.87
C ASN A 220 -24.15 10.69 -39.20
N TRP A 221 -24.02 11.70 -38.34
CA TRP A 221 -22.75 12.18 -37.77
C TRP A 221 -22.02 11.08 -37.02
N THR A 222 -22.74 10.08 -36.51
CA THR A 222 -22.15 8.87 -35.93
C THR A 222 -21.37 8.08 -36.98
N GLU A 223 -21.96 7.78 -38.15
CA GLU A 223 -21.22 7.13 -39.25
C GLU A 223 -20.09 8.03 -39.77
N GLU A 224 -20.30 9.34 -39.84
CA GLU A 224 -19.30 10.29 -40.35
C GLU A 224 -18.09 10.46 -39.41
N ILE A 225 -18.28 10.49 -38.08
CA ILE A 225 -17.17 10.51 -37.11
C ILE A 225 -16.37 9.20 -37.19
N PHE A 226 -17.05 8.06 -37.33
CA PHE A 226 -16.35 6.77 -37.42
C PHE A 226 -15.61 6.60 -38.75
N ASP A 227 -16.19 7.01 -39.87
CA ASP A 227 -15.53 7.03 -41.17
C ASP A 227 -14.29 7.94 -41.16
N ALA A 228 -14.37 9.08 -40.46
CA ALA A 228 -13.26 10.02 -40.29
C ALA A 228 -12.14 9.49 -39.37
N LEU A 229 -12.49 8.74 -38.31
CA LEU A 229 -11.50 8.18 -37.37
C LEU A 229 -10.65 7.06 -38.02
N TRP A 230 -11.19 6.36 -39.02
CA TRP A 230 -10.54 5.22 -39.68
C TRP A 230 -10.12 5.48 -41.14
N GLY A 231 -10.29 6.70 -41.63
CA GLY A 231 -9.69 7.16 -42.90
C GLY A 231 -10.28 6.58 -44.19
N ASP A 232 -11.53 6.09 -44.21
CA ASP A 232 -12.19 5.58 -45.44
C ASP A 232 -12.77 6.72 -46.31
N GLU A 233 -12.05 7.84 -46.42
CA GLU A 233 -12.41 9.03 -47.20
C GLU A 233 -11.90 8.95 -48.66
N SER A 234 -12.07 7.81 -49.33
CA SER A 234 -11.89 7.74 -50.78
C SER A 234 -13.24 7.92 -51.51
N PRO A 235 -13.51 9.08 -52.16
CA PRO A 235 -14.79 9.35 -52.84
C PRO A 235 -15.11 8.39 -54.00
N LEU A 236 -14.12 7.61 -54.47
CA LEU A 236 -14.28 6.54 -55.45
C LEU A 236 -15.03 5.31 -54.92
N ASN A 237 -15.00 5.04 -53.60
CA ASN A 237 -15.62 3.85 -53.01
C ASN A 237 -17.10 4.05 -52.64
N LYS A 238 -17.53 5.30 -52.37
CA LYS A 238 -18.93 5.67 -52.12
C LYS A 238 -19.85 5.34 -53.32
N LYS A 239 -19.34 5.38 -54.56
CA LYS A 239 -20.10 5.00 -55.77
C LYS A 239 -20.23 3.49 -55.99
N LYS A 240 -19.30 2.66 -55.48
CA LYS A 240 -19.42 1.19 -55.51
C LYS A 240 -20.48 0.70 -54.52
N LYS A 241 -20.45 1.18 -53.27
CA LYS A 241 -21.45 0.83 -52.22
C LYS A 241 -22.90 1.20 -52.61
N LYS A 242 -23.13 2.30 -53.35
CA LYS A 242 -24.48 2.67 -53.84
C LYS A 242 -24.95 1.81 -55.03
N LYS A 243 -24.05 1.35 -55.90
CA LYS A 243 -24.40 0.50 -57.05
C LYS A 243 -24.69 -0.95 -56.63
N ASP A 244 -24.02 -1.45 -55.59
CA ASP A 244 -24.26 -2.80 -55.07
C ASP A 244 -25.55 -2.92 -54.24
N LYS A 245 -26.05 -1.82 -53.66
CA LYS A 245 -27.33 -1.79 -52.94
C LYS A 245 -28.56 -1.94 -53.86
N HIS A 246 -28.47 -1.57 -55.14
CA HIS A 246 -29.59 -1.70 -56.08
C HIS A 246 -29.71 -3.06 -56.78
N LYS A 247 -28.68 -3.93 -56.69
CA LYS A 247 -28.70 -5.27 -57.31
C LYS A 247 -29.00 -6.41 -56.32
N LYS A 248 -29.19 -6.10 -55.03
CA LYS A 248 -29.50 -7.06 -53.95
C LYS A 248 -30.91 -6.85 -53.36
N LYS A 249 -31.87 -6.44 -54.19
CA LYS A 249 -33.28 -6.25 -53.79
C LYS A 249 -34.20 -7.29 -54.44
N LYS A 250 -33.78 -8.56 -54.37
CA LYS A 250 -34.62 -9.76 -54.44
C LYS A 250 -33.83 -10.83 -53.68
N ASP A 251 -34.46 -11.45 -52.70
CA ASP A 251 -33.96 -12.58 -51.91
C ASP A 251 -32.96 -12.28 -50.77
N LYS A 252 -33.34 -11.37 -49.85
CA LYS A 252 -32.87 -11.45 -48.46
C LYS A 252 -34.04 -11.24 -47.50
N LYS A 253 -34.65 -12.37 -47.13
CA LYS A 253 -35.49 -12.49 -45.95
C LYS A 253 -34.56 -12.41 -44.73
N ASP A 254 -34.72 -11.36 -43.93
CA ASP A 254 -34.38 -11.24 -42.51
C ASP A 254 -33.15 -12.02 -41.99
N ASP A 255 -31.95 -11.53 -42.29
CA ASP A 255 -30.73 -12.01 -41.60
C ASP A 255 -29.73 -10.86 -41.37
N LYS A 256 -30.22 -9.77 -40.75
CA LYS A 256 -29.37 -8.86 -39.99
C LYS A 256 -29.16 -9.56 -38.66
N SER A 257 -28.04 -10.25 -38.49
CA SER A 257 -27.66 -10.89 -37.22
C SER A 257 -27.71 -9.84 -36.11
N LYS A 258 -28.79 -9.82 -35.33
CA LYS A 258 -28.81 -9.15 -34.03
C LYS A 258 -27.72 -9.84 -33.22
N SER A 259 -26.70 -9.12 -32.73
CA SER A 259 -25.83 -9.71 -31.73
C SER A 259 -26.72 -9.98 -30.50
N GLU A 260 -26.96 -11.26 -30.21
CA GLU A 260 -27.86 -11.66 -29.14
C GLU A 260 -27.12 -11.49 -27.81
N THR A 261 -27.63 -10.63 -26.93
CA THR A 261 -27.20 -10.57 -25.53
C THR A 261 -27.66 -11.80 -24.77
N PHE A 262 -26.92 -12.19 -23.75
CA PHE A 262 -27.45 -13.07 -22.72
C PHE A 262 -28.22 -12.25 -21.69
N ASN A 263 -29.39 -12.71 -21.24
CA ASN A 263 -30.15 -12.04 -20.18
C ASN A 263 -30.40 -12.98 -18.98
N PHE A 264 -30.08 -12.54 -17.77
CA PHE A 264 -30.27 -13.34 -16.56
C PHE A 264 -31.74 -13.61 -16.21
N TYR A 265 -32.65 -12.72 -16.59
CA TYR A 265 -34.08 -12.83 -16.30
C TYR A 265 -34.86 -13.57 -17.39
N SER A 266 -34.22 -13.96 -18.49
CA SER A 266 -34.81 -14.83 -19.52
C SER A 266 -34.54 -16.31 -19.20
N GLY A 267 -35.34 -17.23 -19.76
CA GLY A 267 -35.13 -18.67 -19.60
C GLY A 267 -35.37 -19.23 -18.19
N LYS A 268 -34.98 -20.49 -17.98
CA LYS A 268 -35.19 -21.20 -16.70
C LYS A 268 -33.94 -21.08 -15.80
N PRO A 269 -34.08 -20.74 -14.51
CA PRO A 269 -32.97 -20.80 -13.55
C PRO A 269 -32.45 -22.23 -13.34
N ASP A 270 -31.20 -22.35 -12.90
CA ASP A 270 -30.57 -23.65 -12.59
C ASP A 270 -31.18 -24.24 -11.32
N VAL A 271 -31.39 -23.39 -10.32
CA VAL A 271 -32.09 -23.72 -9.07
C VAL A 271 -33.21 -22.71 -8.88
N LYS A 272 -34.40 -23.19 -8.53
CA LYS A 272 -35.54 -22.33 -8.15
C LYS A 272 -36.45 -23.07 -7.17
N ASN A 273 -36.68 -22.47 -6.01
CA ASN A 273 -37.63 -22.96 -5.01
C ASN A 273 -38.20 -21.78 -4.20
N CYS A 274 -38.89 -22.05 -3.08
CA CYS A 274 -39.52 -21.00 -2.26
C CYS A 274 -38.51 -20.09 -1.53
N PHE A 275 -37.24 -20.50 -1.42
CA PHE A 275 -36.17 -19.80 -0.71
C PHE A 275 -35.31 -18.93 -1.65
N GLY A 276 -35.52 -19.02 -2.96
CA GLY A 276 -34.76 -18.26 -3.92
C GLY A 276 -34.55 -18.96 -5.26
N TRP A 277 -33.65 -18.39 -6.04
CA TRP A 277 -33.21 -18.93 -7.32
C TRP A 277 -31.78 -18.55 -7.64
N SER A 278 -31.12 -19.36 -8.47
CA SER A 278 -29.81 -19.04 -9.03
C SER A 278 -29.74 -19.41 -10.51
N LYS A 279 -28.93 -18.67 -11.25
CA LYS A 279 -28.68 -18.91 -12.66
C LYS A 279 -27.24 -18.58 -13.01
N THR A 280 -26.56 -19.47 -13.69
CA THR A 280 -25.21 -19.32 -14.21
C THR A 280 -25.24 -19.36 -15.73
N MET A 281 -24.35 -18.61 -16.38
CA MET A 281 -24.21 -18.67 -17.84
C MET A 281 -23.75 -20.07 -18.29
N THR A 282 -24.43 -20.64 -19.29
CA THR A 282 -24.04 -21.93 -19.86
C THR A 282 -22.94 -21.79 -20.91
N ASN A 283 -22.27 -22.90 -21.27
CA ASN A 283 -21.32 -22.92 -22.40
C ASN A 283 -21.89 -22.43 -23.73
N LYS A 284 -23.22 -22.52 -23.93
CA LYS A 284 -23.87 -22.00 -25.13
C LYS A 284 -24.02 -20.48 -25.06
N ASP A 285 -24.42 -19.96 -23.89
CA ASP A 285 -24.56 -18.52 -23.66
C ASP A 285 -23.22 -17.79 -23.74
N LEU A 286 -22.12 -18.47 -23.37
CA LEU A 286 -20.76 -17.97 -23.46
C LEU A 286 -20.24 -17.80 -24.89
N GLN A 287 -20.93 -18.35 -25.90
CA GLN A 287 -20.61 -18.05 -27.30
C GLN A 287 -20.87 -16.58 -27.67
N ASN A 288 -21.65 -15.87 -26.86
CA ASN A 288 -21.88 -14.42 -26.98
C ASN A 288 -20.86 -13.59 -26.18
N LEU A 289 -20.02 -14.23 -25.37
CA LEU A 289 -18.88 -13.61 -24.65
C LEU A 289 -17.52 -14.03 -25.23
N ARG A 290 -17.45 -14.30 -26.54
CA ARG A 290 -16.18 -14.60 -27.23
C ARG A 290 -15.14 -13.54 -26.87
N GLY A 291 -13.90 -13.99 -26.64
CA GLY A 291 -12.76 -13.14 -26.27
C GLY A 291 -12.46 -13.14 -24.76
N SER A 292 -13.44 -13.23 -23.87
CA SER A 292 -13.21 -13.17 -22.41
C SER A 292 -13.19 -14.55 -21.75
N ASN A 293 -12.35 -14.74 -20.72
CA ASN A 293 -12.34 -15.93 -19.86
C ASN A 293 -13.24 -15.81 -18.62
N ILE A 294 -14.07 -14.77 -18.55
CA ILE A 294 -14.97 -14.50 -17.43
C ILE A 294 -16.35 -15.11 -17.67
N GLY A 295 -16.81 -15.93 -16.73
CA GLY A 295 -18.21 -16.37 -16.63
C GLY A 295 -19.02 -15.42 -15.76
N MET A 296 -20.36 -15.55 -15.77
CA MET A 296 -21.23 -14.82 -14.85
C MET A 296 -22.32 -15.69 -14.24
N PHE A 297 -22.79 -15.29 -13.06
CA PHE A 297 -23.89 -15.93 -12.35
C PHE A 297 -24.73 -14.89 -11.59
N MET A 298 -25.96 -15.26 -11.23
CA MET A 298 -26.85 -14.46 -10.40
C MET A 298 -27.50 -15.35 -9.35
N VAL A 299 -27.63 -14.82 -8.14
CA VAL A 299 -28.28 -15.45 -7.01
C VAL A 299 -29.30 -14.50 -6.41
N ASN A 300 -30.48 -15.03 -6.12
CA ASN A 300 -31.54 -14.34 -5.42
C ASN A 300 -31.99 -15.21 -4.26
N LEU A 301 -31.75 -14.74 -3.03
CA LEU A 301 -32.21 -15.37 -1.80
C LEU A 301 -33.38 -14.55 -1.23
N THR A 302 -34.50 -15.21 -0.96
CA THR A 302 -35.62 -14.58 -0.23
C THR A 302 -35.24 -14.35 1.24
N THR A 303 -36.06 -13.66 2.03
CA THR A 303 -35.81 -13.42 3.47
C THR A 303 -35.57 -14.72 4.25
N GLY A 304 -34.64 -14.71 5.20
CA GLY A 304 -34.36 -15.85 6.09
C GLY A 304 -33.96 -17.13 5.35
N SER A 305 -33.22 -16.99 4.26
CA SER A 305 -32.82 -18.06 3.34
C SER A 305 -31.31 -18.12 3.21
N MET A 306 -30.79 -19.27 2.78
CA MET A 306 -29.36 -19.43 2.52
C MET A 306 -29.12 -20.18 1.21
N MET A 307 -28.05 -19.82 0.52
CA MET A 307 -27.35 -20.77 -0.34
C MET A 307 -26.46 -21.63 0.55
N GLY A 308 -26.69 -22.94 0.51
CA GLY A 308 -26.04 -23.91 1.38
C GLY A 308 -24.51 -23.90 1.26
N PRO A 309 -23.78 -24.46 2.25
CA PRO A 309 -22.33 -24.52 2.23
C PRO A 309 -21.80 -25.19 0.96
N HIS A 310 -20.93 -24.50 0.22
CA HIS A 310 -20.37 -24.99 -1.04
C HIS A 310 -19.02 -24.35 -1.37
N TRP A 311 -18.31 -24.86 -2.35
CA TRP A 311 -17.12 -24.19 -2.89
C TRP A 311 -17.07 -24.25 -4.41
N ASN A 312 -16.29 -23.36 -5.01
CA ASN A 312 -16.02 -23.36 -6.43
C ASN A 312 -14.70 -24.06 -6.76
N PRO A 313 -14.69 -25.12 -7.58
CA PRO A 313 -13.47 -25.88 -7.86
C PRO A 313 -12.54 -25.19 -8.88
N LYS A 314 -13.04 -24.28 -9.72
CA LYS A 314 -12.25 -23.70 -10.81
C LYS A 314 -12.17 -22.18 -10.82
N ALA A 315 -13.08 -21.50 -10.15
CA ALA A 315 -13.19 -20.05 -10.24
C ALA A 315 -13.17 -19.37 -8.88
N THR A 316 -12.63 -18.16 -8.87
CA THR A 316 -12.90 -17.14 -7.86
C THR A 316 -14.22 -16.46 -8.22
N GLU A 317 -15.07 -16.23 -7.22
CA GLU A 317 -16.29 -15.44 -7.36
C GLU A 317 -16.00 -13.99 -6.99
N ILE A 318 -16.35 -13.07 -7.88
CA ILE A 318 -16.31 -11.62 -7.65
C ILE A 318 -17.75 -11.12 -7.81
N ALA A 319 -18.44 -10.92 -6.71
CA ALA A 319 -19.88 -10.65 -6.69
C ALA A 319 -20.19 -9.21 -6.27
N ILE A 320 -21.22 -8.64 -6.88
CA ILE A 320 -21.76 -7.31 -6.63
C ILE A 320 -23.16 -7.48 -6.06
N VAL A 321 -23.42 -6.92 -4.88
CA VAL A 321 -24.76 -6.93 -4.30
C VAL A 321 -25.65 -5.95 -5.06
N THR A 322 -26.74 -6.47 -5.61
CA THR A 322 -27.67 -5.72 -6.46
C THR A 322 -28.96 -5.32 -5.74
N HIS A 323 -29.32 -6.01 -4.66
CA HIS A 323 -30.47 -5.65 -3.84
C HIS A 323 -30.38 -6.26 -2.44
N GLY A 324 -30.74 -5.44 -1.45
CA GLY A 324 -30.79 -5.83 -0.04
C GLY A 324 -29.43 -6.04 0.60
N SER A 325 -29.37 -6.90 1.63
CA SER A 325 -28.14 -7.19 2.38
C SER A 325 -28.11 -8.64 2.82
N GLY A 326 -26.91 -9.15 3.08
CA GLY A 326 -26.71 -10.51 3.56
C GLY A 326 -25.39 -10.69 4.31
N ILE A 327 -25.20 -11.89 4.82
CA ILE A 327 -23.95 -12.36 5.41
C ILE A 327 -23.33 -13.38 4.45
N VAL A 328 -22.02 -13.25 4.25
CA VAL A 328 -21.23 -14.29 3.60
C VAL A 328 -20.27 -14.84 4.64
N GLN A 329 -20.35 -16.15 4.87
CA GLN A 329 -19.41 -16.89 5.71
C GLN A 329 -18.48 -17.66 4.79
N VAL A 330 -17.18 -17.45 4.92
CA VAL A 330 -16.14 -18.20 4.21
C VAL A 330 -15.38 -19.06 5.21
N GLY A 331 -15.38 -20.36 4.96
CA GLY A 331 -14.64 -21.34 5.72
C GLY A 331 -13.14 -21.21 5.47
N GLY A 332 -12.40 -21.13 6.56
CA GLY A 332 -10.95 -21.13 6.57
C GLY A 332 -10.37 -22.47 6.10
N ARG A 333 -9.25 -22.42 5.39
CA ARG A 333 -8.41 -23.61 5.22
C ARG A 333 -7.49 -23.73 6.42
N ARG A 334 -7.66 -24.80 7.20
CA ARG A 334 -6.55 -25.33 7.98
C ARG A 334 -5.65 -26.10 7.02
N VAL A 335 -4.58 -25.46 6.54
CA VAL A 335 -3.43 -26.21 6.01
C VAL A 335 -2.79 -26.88 7.23
N GLY A 336 -2.50 -28.18 7.12
CA GLY A 336 -2.31 -29.09 8.24
C GLY A 336 -1.52 -28.53 9.43
N ASP A 337 -2.13 -28.67 10.61
CA ASP A 337 -1.44 -28.68 11.89
C ASP A 337 -0.49 -29.90 11.90
N HIS A 338 0.72 -29.72 11.39
CA HIS A 338 1.80 -30.63 11.73
C HIS A 338 2.15 -30.34 13.17
N GLY A 339 1.48 -31.05 14.08
CA GLY A 339 1.76 -31.03 15.50
C GLY A 339 3.22 -31.41 15.75
N HIS A 340 4.09 -30.40 15.83
CA HIS A 340 5.34 -30.50 16.56
C HIS A 340 5.02 -30.24 18.03
N HIS A 341 4.64 -31.31 18.72
CA HIS A 341 4.93 -31.43 20.14
C HIS A 341 6.45 -31.52 20.28
N ASP A 342 7.15 -30.37 20.31
CA ASP A 342 8.49 -30.32 20.86
C ASP A 342 8.51 -29.36 22.06
N ALA A 343 8.50 -29.99 23.23
CA ALA A 343 8.94 -29.39 24.46
C ALA A 343 10.43 -29.03 24.33
N GLY A 344 10.76 -27.74 24.23
CA GLY A 344 12.15 -27.31 24.31
C GLY A 344 12.35 -25.93 23.71
N GLY A 345 12.53 -24.93 24.56
CA GLY A 345 12.78 -23.57 24.10
C GLY A 345 14.09 -23.43 23.31
N ARG A 346 14.08 -22.53 22.33
CA ARG A 346 15.13 -21.51 22.10
C ARG A 346 14.68 -20.53 21.03
N ARG A 347 14.81 -19.24 21.36
CA ARG A 347 14.83 -18.13 20.41
C ARG A 347 15.86 -18.40 19.31
N GLY A 348 15.43 -18.31 18.07
CA GLY A 348 16.27 -18.23 16.88
C GLY A 348 15.40 -17.82 15.71
N GLY A 349 15.60 -16.60 15.22
CA GLY A 349 14.88 -16.08 14.06
C GLY A 349 15.28 -16.86 12.81
N ASP A 350 14.30 -17.48 12.17
CA ASP A 350 14.35 -17.90 10.79
C ASP A 350 12.98 -17.61 10.18
N HIS A 351 12.95 -16.81 9.12
CA HIS A 351 11.73 -16.43 8.40
C HIS A 351 11.26 -17.61 7.53
N GLY A 352 10.96 -18.74 8.16
CA GLY A 352 10.19 -19.82 7.56
C GLY A 352 8.73 -19.36 7.44
N GLN A 353 8.15 -19.46 6.24
CA GLN A 353 6.74 -19.20 5.97
C GLN A 353 5.87 -19.92 7.01
N GLU A 354 5.34 -19.18 7.98
CA GLU A 354 4.18 -19.62 8.75
C GLU A 354 3.10 -20.01 7.75
N GLY A 355 2.64 -21.25 7.82
CA GLY A 355 1.53 -21.72 6.98
C GLY A 355 0.39 -20.71 7.11
N VAL A 356 -0.06 -20.16 5.98
CA VAL A 356 -1.14 -19.18 5.93
C VAL A 356 -2.40 -19.83 6.50
N GLU A 357 -2.63 -19.65 7.79
CA GLU A 357 -3.86 -20.07 8.44
C GLU A 357 -4.96 -19.12 7.95
N CYS A 358 -5.68 -19.53 6.90
CA CYS A 358 -6.89 -18.83 6.48
C CYS A 358 -7.91 -19.03 7.61
N LYS A 359 -8.09 -18.02 8.46
CA LYS A 359 -9.14 -18.02 9.49
C LYS A 359 -10.52 -18.04 8.82
N ASN A 360 -11.50 -18.61 9.52
CA ASN A 360 -12.90 -18.44 9.12
C ASN A 360 -13.21 -16.94 9.08
N SER A 361 -13.90 -16.49 8.05
CA SER A 361 -14.35 -15.11 7.95
C SER A 361 -15.85 -15.04 7.78
N VAL A 362 -16.46 -14.07 8.46
CA VAL A 362 -17.88 -13.75 8.36
C VAL A 362 -17.94 -12.26 8.09
N PHE A 363 -18.63 -11.88 7.02
CA PHE A 363 -18.74 -10.47 6.67
C PHE A 363 -20.13 -10.14 6.14
N ARG A 364 -20.59 -8.94 6.47
CA ARG A 364 -21.84 -8.36 5.99
C ARG A 364 -21.60 -7.65 4.67
N VAL A 365 -22.54 -7.78 3.75
CA VAL A 365 -22.56 -7.06 2.48
C VAL A 365 -23.93 -6.44 2.24
N LYS A 366 -23.97 -5.24 1.67
CA LYS A 366 -25.19 -4.49 1.33
C LYS A 366 -25.17 -4.04 -0.13
N GLU A 367 -26.33 -3.60 -0.62
CA GLU A 367 -26.49 -3.13 -1.99
C GLU A 367 -25.40 -2.16 -2.43
N GLY A 368 -24.79 -2.47 -3.56
CA GLY A 368 -23.58 -1.83 -4.02
C GLY A 368 -22.39 -2.75 -3.83
N ASP A 369 -22.06 -3.15 -2.60
CA ASP A 369 -20.77 -3.75 -2.22
C ASP A 369 -20.29 -4.87 -3.15
N VAL A 370 -18.97 -4.95 -3.29
CA VAL A 370 -18.29 -6.05 -3.98
C VAL A 370 -17.74 -7.01 -2.95
N PHE A 371 -17.89 -8.31 -3.15
CA PHE A 371 -17.20 -9.31 -2.35
C PHE A 371 -16.51 -10.36 -3.20
N VAL A 372 -15.42 -10.92 -2.68
CA VAL A 372 -14.57 -11.89 -3.37
C VAL A 372 -14.46 -13.16 -2.54
N VAL A 373 -14.80 -14.29 -3.16
CA VAL A 373 -14.56 -15.62 -2.57
C VAL A 373 -13.63 -16.41 -3.47
N PRO A 374 -12.38 -16.67 -3.04
CA PRO A 374 -11.41 -17.36 -3.88
C PRO A 374 -11.80 -18.81 -4.15
N ARG A 375 -11.27 -19.37 -5.24
CA ARG A 375 -11.45 -20.78 -5.58
C ARG A 375 -11.11 -21.69 -4.39
N PHE A 376 -11.78 -22.83 -4.35
CA PHE A 376 -11.72 -23.85 -3.32
C PHE A 376 -12.22 -23.45 -1.92
N HIS A 377 -12.47 -22.18 -1.62
CA HIS A 377 -12.90 -21.78 -0.27
C HIS A 377 -14.36 -22.15 -0.06
N PRO A 378 -14.69 -22.97 0.96
CA PRO A 378 -16.07 -23.24 1.32
C PRO A 378 -16.74 -21.93 1.74
N MET A 379 -18.00 -21.74 1.35
CA MET A 379 -18.76 -20.56 1.68
C MET A 379 -20.24 -20.87 1.87
N ALA A 380 -20.92 -20.04 2.64
CA ALA A 380 -22.37 -19.96 2.72
C ALA A 380 -22.78 -18.50 2.59
N GLN A 381 -23.90 -18.26 1.91
CA GLN A 381 -24.44 -16.92 1.67
C GLN A 381 -25.86 -16.89 2.25
N LEU A 382 -26.11 -15.93 3.13
CA LEU A 382 -27.32 -15.90 3.97
C LEU A 382 -28.02 -14.54 3.83
N SER A 383 -29.34 -14.57 3.69
CA SER A 383 -30.18 -13.37 3.79
C SER A 383 -30.69 -13.19 5.21
N PHE A 384 -30.92 -11.93 5.59
CA PHE A 384 -31.57 -11.58 6.84
C PHE A 384 -33.08 -11.88 6.79
N ASN A 385 -33.71 -11.95 7.95
CA ASN A 385 -35.16 -12.10 8.08
C ASN A 385 -35.92 -10.87 7.55
N ASN A 386 -35.28 -9.70 7.52
CA ASN A 386 -35.90 -8.43 7.15
C ASN A 386 -35.69 -8.02 5.68
N GLY A 387 -34.93 -8.79 4.89
CA GLY A 387 -34.63 -8.43 3.51
C GLY A 387 -34.12 -9.60 2.67
N SER A 388 -34.42 -9.57 1.37
CA SER A 388 -33.80 -10.48 0.41
C SER A 388 -32.32 -10.13 0.20
N PHE A 389 -31.53 -11.11 -0.23
CA PHE A 389 -30.14 -10.90 -0.62
C PHE A 389 -29.95 -11.32 -2.08
N VAL A 390 -29.72 -10.33 -2.96
CA VAL A 390 -29.59 -10.56 -4.41
C VAL A 390 -28.28 -10.00 -4.92
N PHE A 391 -27.51 -10.82 -5.62
CA PHE A 391 -26.21 -10.43 -6.17
C PHE A 391 -25.98 -11.05 -7.55
N VAL A 392 -25.18 -10.34 -8.35
CA VAL A 392 -24.65 -10.82 -9.62
C VAL A 392 -23.14 -10.97 -9.45
N GLY A 393 -22.54 -12.01 -10.02
CA GLY A 393 -21.10 -12.22 -9.89
C GLY A 393 -20.42 -12.60 -11.18
N PHE A 394 -19.15 -12.23 -11.24
CA PHE A 394 -18.19 -12.66 -12.24
C PHE A 394 -17.43 -13.88 -11.70
N SER A 395 -17.25 -14.87 -12.56
CA SER A 395 -16.49 -16.09 -12.32
C SER A 395 -15.21 -16.01 -13.13
N THR A 396 -14.04 -16.15 -12.50
CA THR A 396 -12.74 -16.07 -13.19
C THR A 396 -12.46 -17.24 -14.15
N HIS A 397 -13.40 -18.16 -14.29
CA HIS A 397 -13.35 -19.26 -15.26
C HIS A 397 -14.66 -19.36 -16.04
N MET A 398 -14.56 -19.51 -17.37
CA MET A 398 -15.70 -19.76 -18.24
C MET A 398 -16.24 -21.19 -18.15
N GLY A 399 -17.56 -21.34 -18.06
CA GLY A 399 -18.32 -22.47 -18.62
C GLY A 399 -18.20 -23.85 -17.96
N GLN A 400 -17.22 -24.06 -17.08
CA GLN A 400 -17.00 -25.33 -16.39
C GLN A 400 -16.74 -25.18 -14.88
N ASN A 401 -17.27 -24.13 -14.26
CA ASN A 401 -17.24 -24.00 -12.81
C ASN A 401 -18.60 -24.44 -12.23
N ASN A 402 -18.66 -25.69 -11.76
CA ASN A 402 -19.85 -26.25 -11.11
C ASN A 402 -19.64 -26.22 -9.59
N PRO A 403 -20.38 -25.40 -8.82
CA PRO A 403 -20.27 -25.37 -7.37
C PRO A 403 -20.46 -26.76 -6.76
N GLN A 404 -19.63 -27.10 -5.78
CA GLN A 404 -19.68 -28.37 -5.06
C GLN A 404 -20.34 -28.13 -3.70
N PHE A 405 -21.54 -28.66 -3.51
CA PHE A 405 -22.30 -28.47 -2.27
C PHE A 405 -21.89 -29.50 -1.21
N LEU A 406 -21.77 -29.04 0.04
CA LEU A 406 -21.51 -29.87 1.22
C LEU A 406 -22.81 -30.31 1.91
N ALA A 407 -23.90 -29.59 1.70
CA ALA A 407 -25.23 -29.88 2.26
C ALA A 407 -26.30 -29.99 1.17
N GLY A 408 -27.45 -30.56 1.54
CA GLY A 408 -28.59 -30.78 0.64
C GLY A 408 -28.51 -32.08 -0.16
N GLU A 409 -29.54 -32.33 -0.96
CA GLU A 409 -29.72 -33.60 -1.70
C GLU A 409 -28.60 -33.89 -2.71
N HIS A 410 -28.00 -32.84 -3.29
CA HIS A 410 -26.91 -32.95 -4.26
C HIS A 410 -25.53 -32.72 -3.64
N SER A 411 -25.40 -32.90 -2.32
CA SER A 411 -24.10 -32.79 -1.64
C SER A 411 -23.11 -33.84 -2.13
N VAL A 412 -21.84 -33.45 -2.28
CA VAL A 412 -20.72 -34.36 -2.58
C VAL A 412 -20.57 -35.48 -1.54
N LEU A 413 -20.98 -35.23 -0.29
CA LEU A 413 -20.90 -36.20 0.79
C LEU A 413 -21.89 -37.36 0.58
N GLN A 414 -22.99 -37.12 -0.16
CA GLN A 414 -23.94 -38.17 -0.54
C GLN A 414 -23.32 -39.15 -1.54
N VAL A 415 -22.33 -38.73 -2.32
CA VAL A 415 -21.71 -39.53 -3.39
C VAL A 415 -20.57 -40.41 -2.86
N ILE A 416 -19.84 -39.95 -1.84
CA ILE A 416 -18.66 -40.64 -1.27
C ILE A 416 -19.05 -41.90 -0.47
N GLY A 417 -20.28 -41.96 0.06
CA GLY A 417 -20.79 -43.08 0.85
C GLY A 417 -20.55 -42.92 2.35
N LYS A 418 -21.54 -43.32 3.17
CA LYS A 418 -21.58 -43.01 4.62
C LYS A 418 -20.40 -43.56 5.42
N GLU A 419 -19.86 -44.72 5.06
CA GLU A 419 -18.73 -45.33 5.77
C GLU A 419 -17.44 -44.55 5.55
N ILE A 420 -17.15 -44.17 4.30
CA ILE A 420 -15.95 -43.38 3.97
C ILE A 420 -16.05 -41.98 4.58
N VAL A 421 -17.22 -41.35 4.54
CA VAL A 421 -17.45 -40.07 5.22
C VAL A 421 -17.25 -40.20 6.73
N ALA A 422 -17.73 -41.28 7.35
CA ALA A 422 -17.50 -41.52 8.78
C ALA A 422 -16.01 -41.66 9.11
N LEU A 423 -15.25 -42.43 8.32
CA LEU A 423 -13.80 -42.55 8.48
C LEU A 423 -13.10 -41.19 8.31
N ALA A 424 -13.48 -40.40 7.29
CA ALA A 424 -12.91 -39.08 7.04
C ALA A 424 -13.21 -38.06 8.16
N LEU A 425 -14.34 -38.22 8.86
CA LEU A 425 -14.73 -37.40 10.01
C LEU A 425 -14.24 -37.96 11.35
N GLY A 426 -13.40 -39.00 11.34
CA GLY A 426 -12.88 -39.65 12.55
C GLY A 426 -13.96 -40.35 13.40
N GLN A 427 -15.11 -40.67 12.81
CA GLN A 427 -16.24 -41.28 13.50
C GLN A 427 -16.10 -42.80 13.52
N LYS A 428 -16.09 -43.39 14.73
CA LYS A 428 -16.05 -44.84 14.92
C LYS A 428 -17.37 -45.55 14.54
N ASN A 429 -18.49 -44.84 14.58
CA ASN A 429 -19.82 -45.34 14.25
C ASN A 429 -20.45 -44.43 13.19
N THR A 430 -21.11 -45.03 12.20
CA THR A 430 -21.77 -44.33 11.10
C THR A 430 -23.10 -43.67 11.50
N THR A 431 -23.66 -43.94 12.68
CA THR A 431 -24.98 -43.44 13.11
C THR A 431 -25.09 -41.91 13.01
N ALA A 432 -24.07 -41.17 13.46
CA ALA A 432 -24.06 -39.71 13.39
C ALA A 432 -23.98 -39.21 11.93
N VAL A 433 -23.17 -39.86 11.11
CA VAL A 433 -23.02 -39.54 9.68
C VAL A 433 -24.27 -39.92 8.90
N GLU A 434 -24.92 -41.02 9.22
CA GLU A 434 -26.18 -41.43 8.63
C GLU A 434 -27.28 -40.43 8.94
N LYS A 435 -27.35 -39.94 10.19
CA LYS A 435 -28.24 -38.83 10.55
C LYS A 435 -27.92 -37.57 9.75
N LEU A 436 -26.65 -37.18 9.66
CA LEU A 436 -26.20 -36.01 8.89
C LEU A 436 -26.58 -36.10 7.41
N LEU A 437 -26.33 -37.23 6.76
CA LEU A 437 -26.63 -37.45 5.35
C LEU A 437 -28.14 -37.66 5.10
N SER A 438 -28.88 -38.19 6.08
CA SER A 438 -30.33 -38.35 5.99
C SER A 438 -31.10 -37.05 6.21
N ALA A 439 -30.50 -36.06 6.87
CA ALA A 439 -31.05 -34.72 7.07
C ALA A 439 -31.04 -33.93 5.74
N LYS A 440 -31.93 -34.31 4.83
CA LYS A 440 -32.09 -33.70 3.52
C LYS A 440 -32.91 -32.42 3.63
N SER A 441 -32.27 -31.28 3.93
CA SER A 441 -32.83 -29.98 3.55
C SER A 441 -32.94 -29.97 2.01
N GLY A 442 -34.16 -30.05 1.46
CA GLY A 442 -34.45 -30.55 0.11
C GLY A 442 -33.93 -29.77 -1.12
N SER A 443 -32.94 -28.89 -0.99
CA SER A 443 -32.33 -28.19 -2.14
C SER A 443 -31.01 -27.50 -1.74
N THR A 444 -30.24 -27.05 -2.73
CA THR A 444 -29.06 -26.17 -2.57
C THR A 444 -29.40 -24.83 -1.90
N ILE A 445 -30.58 -24.27 -2.18
CA ILE A 445 -31.08 -23.05 -1.53
C ILE A 445 -32.16 -23.47 -0.53
N MET A 446 -32.04 -23.06 0.73
CA MET A 446 -32.89 -23.57 1.82
C MET A 446 -33.21 -22.48 2.86
N ALA A 447 -34.15 -22.76 3.76
CA ALA A 447 -34.43 -21.90 4.90
C ALA A 447 -33.23 -21.84 5.86
N CYS A 448 -32.92 -20.64 6.36
CA CYS A 448 -32.02 -20.42 7.48
C CYS A 448 -32.49 -19.19 8.25
N VAL A 449 -33.61 -19.36 8.96
CA VAL A 449 -34.25 -18.26 9.71
C VAL A 449 -33.31 -17.83 10.83
N SER A 450 -33.06 -16.53 10.94
CA SER A 450 -32.18 -15.90 11.94
C SER A 450 -30.69 -16.25 11.87
N CYS A 451 -30.25 -17.07 10.91
CA CYS A 451 -28.86 -17.50 10.83
C CYS A 451 -27.90 -16.33 10.53
N ALA A 452 -28.32 -15.39 9.67
CA ALA A 452 -27.53 -14.21 9.35
C ALA A 452 -27.36 -13.31 10.59
N GLU A 453 -28.45 -13.05 11.31
CA GLU A 453 -28.49 -12.27 12.55
C GLU A 453 -27.61 -12.90 13.65
N GLU A 454 -27.67 -14.23 13.80
CA GLU A 454 -26.83 -14.94 14.77
C GLU A 454 -25.34 -14.87 14.43
N LEU A 455 -24.99 -15.01 13.15
CA LEU A 455 -23.61 -14.89 12.69
C LEU A 455 -23.07 -13.47 12.81
N GLU A 456 -23.88 -12.47 12.48
CA GLU A 456 -23.54 -11.05 12.67
C GLU A 456 -23.27 -10.77 14.16
N ARG A 457 -24.19 -11.17 15.05
CA ARG A 457 -24.01 -10.99 16.50
C ARG A 457 -22.75 -11.68 17.04
N LYS A 458 -22.44 -12.89 16.54
CA LYS A 458 -21.22 -13.61 16.95
C LYS A 458 -19.96 -12.90 16.45
N ALA A 459 -19.95 -12.46 15.19
CA ALA A 459 -18.82 -11.71 14.62
C ALA A 459 -18.57 -10.40 15.39
N GLU A 460 -19.63 -9.65 15.71
CA GLU A 460 -19.55 -8.42 16.52
C GLU A 460 -19.00 -8.70 17.94
N GLN A 461 -19.39 -9.81 18.56
CA GLN A 461 -18.87 -10.21 19.88
C GLN A 461 -17.39 -10.57 19.83
N GLU A 462 -16.98 -11.39 18.87
CA GLU A 462 -15.57 -11.77 18.67
C GLU A 462 -14.69 -10.54 18.43
N GLU A 463 -15.19 -9.56 17.67
CA GLU A 463 -14.47 -8.30 17.41
C GLU A 463 -14.36 -7.40 18.64
N GLN A 464 -15.40 -7.36 19.48
CA GLN A 464 -15.38 -6.62 20.75
C GLN A 464 -14.40 -7.24 21.75
N GLU A 465 -14.36 -8.57 21.84
CA GLU A 465 -13.42 -9.30 22.69
C GLU A 465 -11.98 -9.15 22.20
N GLY A 466 -11.73 -9.31 20.90
CA GLY A 466 -10.40 -9.10 20.32
C GLY A 466 -9.88 -7.67 20.52
N GLY A 467 -10.75 -6.67 20.36
CA GLY A 467 -10.39 -5.26 20.57
C GLY A 467 -10.09 -4.89 22.02
N LYS A 468 -10.61 -5.62 23.01
CA LYS A 468 -10.23 -5.43 24.41
C LYS A 468 -8.81 -5.93 24.65
N GLY A 469 -8.48 -7.11 24.13
CA GLY A 469 -7.13 -7.67 24.24
C GLY A 469 -6.05 -6.80 23.57
N GLU A 470 -6.34 -6.22 22.39
CA GLU A 470 -5.42 -5.28 21.74
C GLU A 470 -5.21 -4.01 22.58
N ARG A 471 -6.28 -3.42 23.12
CA ARG A 471 -6.18 -2.22 23.98
C ARG A 471 -5.44 -2.49 25.28
N GLU A 472 -5.57 -3.69 25.85
CA GLU A 472 -4.81 -4.10 27.03
C GLU A 472 -3.32 -4.22 26.70
N ARG A 473 -2.96 -4.83 25.57
CA ARG A 473 -1.57 -4.90 25.11
C ARG A 473 -0.96 -3.53 24.81
N GLU A 474 -1.70 -2.65 24.15
CA GLU A 474 -1.24 -1.27 23.88
C GLU A 474 -0.96 -0.51 25.18
N ARG A 475 -1.81 -0.69 26.22
CA ARG A 475 -1.59 -0.10 27.54
C ARG A 475 -0.37 -0.69 28.24
N GLU A 476 -0.19 -2.01 28.21
CA GLU A 476 1.01 -2.66 28.79
C GLU A 476 2.30 -2.17 28.10
N GLU A 477 2.29 -2.04 26.77
CA GLU A 477 3.43 -1.51 26.01
C GLU A 477 3.70 -0.02 26.32
N GLU A 478 2.65 0.79 26.48
CA GLU A 478 2.77 2.20 26.87
C GLU A 478 3.34 2.35 28.29
N GLU A 479 2.83 1.58 29.26
CA GLU A 479 3.35 1.54 30.63
C GLU A 479 4.80 1.09 30.68
N GLU A 480 5.20 0.11 29.87
CA GLU A 480 6.61 -0.33 29.77
C GLU A 480 7.50 0.77 29.18
N ARG A 481 7.03 1.52 28.17
CA ARG A 481 7.76 2.65 27.58
C ARG A 481 7.92 3.79 28.58
N GLU A 482 6.87 4.16 29.29
CA GLU A 482 6.94 5.19 30.34
C GLU A 482 7.90 4.79 31.45
N ARG A 483 7.88 3.52 31.87
CA ARG A 483 8.81 3.00 32.88
C ARG A 483 10.26 3.11 32.42
N LYS A 484 10.57 2.72 31.17
CA LYS A 484 11.92 2.85 30.61
C LYS A 484 12.37 4.31 30.52
N GLN A 485 11.48 5.23 30.15
CA GLN A 485 11.79 6.66 30.11
C GLN A 485 12.10 7.22 31.51
N ARG A 486 11.32 6.85 32.54
CA ARG A 486 11.59 7.25 33.92
C ARG A 486 12.92 6.69 34.44
N GLU A 487 13.22 5.42 34.15
CA GLU A 487 14.51 4.80 34.52
C GLU A 487 15.69 5.49 33.81
N GLU A 488 15.54 5.93 32.55
CA GLU A 488 16.57 6.67 31.82
C GLU A 488 16.75 8.12 32.35
N GLU A 489 15.65 8.81 32.66
CA GLU A 489 15.67 10.16 33.25
C GLU A 489 16.32 10.15 34.64
N GLU A 490 15.98 9.17 35.49
CA GLU A 490 16.65 8.99 36.78
C GLU A 490 18.15 8.70 36.60
N ARG A 491 18.53 7.89 35.61
CA ARG A 491 19.95 7.63 35.33
C ARG A 491 20.69 8.89 34.92
N LYS A 492 20.12 9.70 34.01
CA LYS A 492 20.70 10.98 33.57
C LYS A 492 20.85 11.95 34.74
N LYS A 493 19.84 12.03 35.62
CA LYS A 493 19.90 12.89 36.81
C LYS A 493 21.00 12.46 37.78
N ARG A 494 21.20 11.15 37.98
CA ARG A 494 22.30 10.61 38.80
C ARG A 494 23.67 10.92 38.19
N GLU A 495 23.81 10.74 36.87
CA GLU A 495 25.04 11.08 36.14
C GLU A 495 25.36 12.58 36.20
N GLU A 496 24.36 13.45 36.09
CA GLU A 496 24.50 14.90 36.22
C GLU A 496 24.88 15.32 37.65
N GLU A 497 24.25 14.75 38.68
CA GLU A 497 24.59 15.00 40.08
C GLU A 497 26.02 14.54 40.39
N GLU A 498 26.44 13.37 39.89
CA GLU A 498 27.80 12.87 40.06
C GLU A 498 28.83 13.78 39.37
N ARG A 499 28.52 14.28 38.16
CA ARG A 499 29.36 15.22 37.42
C ARG A 499 29.48 16.55 38.16
N ALA A 500 28.37 17.09 38.67
CA ALA A 500 28.36 18.33 39.45
C ALA A 500 29.22 18.20 40.72
N ARG A 501 29.12 17.08 41.45
CA ARG A 501 29.98 16.81 42.62
C ARG A 501 31.46 16.75 42.25
N ARG A 502 31.81 16.13 41.12
CA ARG A 502 33.21 16.09 40.64
C ARG A 502 33.72 17.48 40.27
N GLU A 503 32.91 18.30 39.62
CA GLU A 503 33.27 19.68 39.27
C GLU A 503 33.42 20.58 40.51
N GLU A 504 32.57 20.41 41.52
CA GLU A 504 32.68 21.11 42.81
C GLU A 504 33.95 20.72 43.57
N GLU A 505 34.27 19.43 43.64
CA GLU A 505 35.51 18.94 44.26
C GLU A 505 36.76 19.47 43.53
N GLU A 506 36.73 19.53 42.19
CA GLU A 506 37.83 20.09 41.41
C GLU A 506 38.00 21.60 41.64
N ARG A 507 36.89 22.36 41.73
CA ARG A 507 36.93 23.79 42.07
C ARG A 507 37.50 24.02 43.47
N ALA A 508 37.05 23.26 44.46
CA ALA A 508 37.58 23.35 45.83
C ALA A 508 39.09 23.07 45.87
N ARG A 509 39.58 22.06 45.13
CA ARG A 509 41.02 21.78 45.00
C ARG A 509 41.80 22.91 44.33
N ARG A 510 41.21 23.60 43.34
CA ARG A 510 41.82 24.77 42.68
C ARG A 510 41.88 25.97 43.61
N GLU A 511 40.81 26.26 44.34
CA GLU A 511 40.74 27.34 45.32
C GLU A 511 41.73 27.12 46.48
N GLU A 512 41.86 25.88 46.97
CA GLU A 512 42.86 25.55 48.01
C GLU A 512 44.29 25.78 47.50
N LYS A 513 44.58 25.39 46.25
CA LYS A 513 45.89 25.65 45.62
C LYS A 513 46.16 27.15 45.45
N GLU A 514 45.16 27.94 45.04
CA GLU A 514 45.32 29.39 44.97
C GLU A 514 45.54 30.01 46.36
N ARG A 515 44.81 29.55 47.38
CA ARG A 515 44.99 30.06 48.74
C ARG A 515 46.40 29.81 49.25
N LYS A 516 46.93 28.59 49.05
CA LYS A 516 48.32 28.26 49.39
C LYS A 516 49.33 29.13 48.65
N LYS A 517 49.12 29.39 47.35
CA LYS A 517 49.99 30.30 46.59
C LYS A 517 49.95 31.74 47.13
N ARG A 518 48.77 32.25 47.51
CA ARG A 518 48.64 33.60 48.09
C ARG A 518 49.29 33.68 49.46
N GLU A 519 49.12 32.65 50.30
CA GLU A 519 49.79 32.55 51.61
C GLU A 519 51.32 32.52 51.44
N GLU A 520 51.85 31.75 50.47
CA GLU A 520 53.28 31.75 50.14
C GLU A 520 53.79 33.10 49.59
N GLU A 521 53.01 33.77 48.73
CA GLU A 521 53.38 35.10 48.21
C GLU A 521 53.38 36.16 49.31
N GLU A 522 52.38 36.15 50.20
CA GLU A 522 52.31 37.08 51.33
C GLU A 522 53.46 36.84 52.31
N GLN A 523 53.83 35.58 52.55
CA GLN A 523 54.99 35.25 53.38
C GLN A 523 56.30 35.76 52.75
N ARG A 524 56.48 35.59 51.44
CA ARG A 524 57.63 36.16 50.71
C ARG A 524 57.69 37.69 50.80
N ARG A 525 56.56 38.38 50.66
CA ARG A 525 56.49 39.85 50.80
C ARG A 525 56.87 40.30 52.21
N ARG A 526 56.41 39.58 53.24
CA ARG A 526 56.78 39.88 54.64
C ARG A 526 58.27 39.68 54.89
N GLU A 527 58.85 38.60 54.36
CA GLU A 527 60.30 38.36 54.43
C GLU A 527 61.10 39.45 53.70
N GLU A 528 60.62 39.93 52.54
CA GLU A 528 61.25 41.01 51.79
C GLU A 528 61.14 42.37 52.51
N GLU A 529 59.98 42.72 53.07
CA GLU A 529 59.82 43.92 53.89
C GLU A 529 60.69 43.89 55.16
N GLU A 530 60.82 42.73 55.81
CA GLU A 530 61.69 42.60 56.97
C GLU A 530 63.16 42.78 56.58
N ARG A 531 63.56 42.22 55.44
CA ARG A 531 64.90 42.41 54.89
C ARG A 531 65.18 43.88 54.58
N GLN A 532 64.26 44.59 53.93
CA GLN A 532 64.39 46.03 53.65
C GLN A 532 64.49 46.86 54.94
N ARG A 533 63.72 46.52 55.98
CA ARG A 533 63.82 47.20 57.30
C ARG A 533 65.17 46.95 57.97
N ARG A 534 65.76 45.76 57.81
CA ARG A 534 67.12 45.46 58.32
C ARG A 534 68.17 46.26 57.56
N GLU A 535 68.09 46.30 56.23
CA GLU A 535 68.99 47.08 55.38
C GLU A 535 68.88 48.60 55.67
N GLU A 536 67.68 49.13 55.92
CA GLU A 536 67.49 50.55 56.30
C GLU A 536 68.09 50.86 57.69
N LYS A 537 67.96 49.94 58.66
CA LYS A 537 68.58 50.09 59.98
C LYS A 537 70.10 50.06 59.89
N GLU A 538 70.67 49.15 59.11
CA GLU A 538 72.12 49.10 58.88
C GLU A 538 72.62 50.37 58.19
N ARG A 539 71.86 50.93 57.23
CA ARG A 539 72.22 52.19 56.58
C ARG A 539 72.23 53.36 57.57
N LYS A 540 71.22 53.46 58.44
CA LYS A 540 71.14 54.48 59.48
C LYS A 540 72.30 54.37 60.50
N GLN A 541 72.68 53.15 60.88
CA GLN A 541 73.85 52.94 61.75
C GLN A 541 75.14 53.37 61.08
N ARG A 542 75.34 53.07 59.79
CA ARG A 542 76.51 53.53 59.04
C ARG A 542 76.56 55.07 58.92
N GLU A 543 75.41 55.72 58.71
CA GLU A 543 75.31 57.18 58.67
C GLU A 543 75.62 57.83 60.04
N GLU A 544 75.16 57.24 61.17
CA GLU A 544 75.52 57.70 62.53
C GLU A 544 77.01 57.48 62.85
N GLU A 545 77.58 56.35 62.45
CA GLU A 545 79.00 56.05 62.68
C GLU A 545 79.92 56.97 61.86
N GLU A 546 79.56 57.30 60.62
CA GLU A 546 80.31 58.25 59.80
C GLU A 546 80.21 59.68 60.36
N ALA A 547 79.06 60.08 60.91
CA ALA A 547 78.90 61.39 61.57
C ALA A 547 79.78 61.52 62.83
N ALA A 548 79.84 60.48 63.66
CA ALA A 548 80.69 60.47 64.87
C ALA A 548 82.19 60.52 64.52
N ARG A 549 82.59 59.91 63.40
CA ARG A 549 83.99 59.93 62.92
C ARG A 549 84.42 61.32 62.45
N ARG A 550 83.51 62.10 61.85
CA ARG A 550 83.76 63.50 61.45
C ARG A 550 83.85 64.44 62.66
N GLU A 551 83.08 64.20 63.72
CA GLU A 551 83.14 65.00 64.96
C GLU A 551 84.47 64.80 65.74
N GLN A 552 85.08 63.61 65.65
CA GLN A 552 86.40 63.35 66.25
C GLN A 552 87.56 63.98 65.46
N GLU A 553 87.46 64.06 64.13
CA GLU A 553 88.47 64.75 63.30
C GLU A 553 88.52 66.27 63.57
N GLU A 554 87.39 66.91 63.92
CA GLU A 554 87.34 68.34 64.28
C GLU A 554 87.95 68.65 65.68
N GLU A 555 88.05 67.68 66.59
CA GLU A 555 88.60 67.88 67.94
C GLU A 555 90.14 67.77 67.98
N GLU A 556 90.75 66.93 67.13
CA GLU A 556 92.21 66.82 67.00
C GLU A 556 92.84 68.03 66.29
N GLU A 557 92.11 68.70 65.39
CA GLU A 557 92.58 69.93 64.71
C GLU A 557 92.79 71.12 65.69
N ARG A 558 92.19 71.08 66.89
CA ARG A 558 92.38 72.12 67.93
C ARG A 558 93.62 71.94 68.81
N ARG A 559 94.32 70.79 68.76
CA ARG A 559 95.50 70.52 69.62
C ARG A 559 96.87 70.65 68.93
N GLY A 560 96.91 70.87 67.62
CA GLY A 560 98.17 70.99 66.85
C GLY A 560 98.69 72.41 66.62
N ARG A 561 98.12 73.43 67.27
CA ARG A 561 98.46 74.85 67.02
C ARG A 561 99.39 75.46 68.09
N GLU A 562 100.40 74.72 68.53
CA GLU A 562 101.57 75.22 69.28
C GLU A 562 102.78 74.30 69.02
N GLU A 563 103.37 74.32 67.82
CA GLU A 563 104.84 74.18 67.62
C GLU A 563 105.24 74.26 66.13
N GLU A 564 106.07 75.27 65.88
CA GLU A 564 107.06 75.53 64.81
C GLU A 564 106.73 75.52 63.30
N GLU A 565 106.75 76.76 62.80
CA GLU A 565 107.53 77.25 61.65
C GLU A 565 108.61 76.32 61.07
N GLY A 566 108.59 76.15 59.76
CA GLY A 566 109.74 75.63 59.01
C GLY A 566 109.41 75.30 57.56
N GLY A 567 109.51 76.33 56.71
CA GLY A 567 109.58 76.37 55.23
C GLY A 567 109.33 75.07 54.45
N GLY A 568 108.43 75.04 53.48
CA GLY A 568 108.42 75.95 52.36
C GLY A 568 108.87 75.22 51.07
N GLY A 569 107.96 75.17 50.09
CA GLY A 569 108.31 75.24 48.67
C GLY A 569 108.32 73.95 47.84
N GLN A 570 107.46 73.99 46.81
CA GLN A 570 107.56 73.35 45.48
C GLN A 570 107.09 71.89 45.28
N GLY A 571 105.99 71.76 44.53
CA GLY A 571 105.99 70.99 43.27
C GLY A 571 104.96 69.87 43.10
N GLY A 572 104.09 70.00 42.09
CA GLY A 572 103.72 68.90 41.17
C GLY A 572 102.54 67.97 41.51
N GLY A 573 101.86 67.52 40.44
CA GLY A 573 101.27 66.17 40.35
C GLY A 573 99.77 66.03 40.64
N GLY A 574 98.91 66.54 39.75
CA GLY A 574 97.59 65.92 39.55
C GLY A 574 97.77 64.58 38.82
N GLY A 575 96.93 63.56 38.99
CA GLY A 575 95.67 63.45 39.70
C GLY A 575 95.00 62.20 39.14
N GLY A 576 94.67 61.24 39.99
CA GLY A 576 94.01 59.99 39.62
C GLY A 576 94.94 58.76 39.70
N GLY A 577 94.50 57.77 40.48
CA GLY A 577 95.21 56.54 40.82
C GLY A 577 95.44 56.48 42.34
N ASP A 578 95.20 55.40 43.07
CA ASP A 578 94.96 53.98 42.77
C ASP A 578 94.26 53.41 44.04
N ASP A 579 93.35 52.43 43.96
CA ASP A 579 93.64 51.00 44.15
C ASP A 579 94.72 50.74 45.20
N PRO A 580 94.50 49.88 46.23
CA PRO A 580 94.82 48.47 45.97
C PRO A 580 94.15 47.41 46.88
N ARG A 581 93.93 46.22 46.31
CA ARG A 581 94.41 44.91 46.84
C ARG A 581 93.80 44.41 48.18
N GLU A 582 93.78 43.13 48.54
CA GLU A 582 94.35 41.88 48.04
C GLU A 582 93.64 40.72 48.80
N GLU A 583 93.75 39.51 48.23
CA GLU A 583 93.80 38.20 48.92
C GLU A 583 92.52 37.64 49.59
N GLU A 584 92.15 36.35 49.54
CA GLU A 584 92.86 35.09 49.22
C GLU A 584 91.78 33.96 49.05
N GLU A 585 91.84 33.11 48.02
CA GLU A 585 92.10 31.64 48.05
C GLU A 585 91.11 30.70 48.83
N ARG A 586 90.74 29.46 48.45
CA ARG A 586 91.20 28.44 47.47
C ARG A 586 90.26 27.20 47.40
N ARG A 587 90.15 26.63 46.17
CA ARG A 587 90.12 25.17 45.75
C ARG A 587 88.89 24.28 46.04
N ARG A 588 88.42 23.40 45.13
CA ARG A 588 89.01 22.68 43.95
C ARG A 588 87.96 22.64 42.80
N ARG A 589 88.26 22.80 41.50
CA ARG A 589 89.05 21.96 40.54
C ARG A 589 88.55 20.51 40.48
N GLU A 590 88.21 19.93 39.33
CA GLU A 590 88.92 19.84 38.04
C GLU A 590 87.89 19.41 36.95
N GLU A 591 87.88 20.03 35.76
CA GLU A 591 88.35 19.43 34.48
C GLU A 591 87.38 18.39 33.90
N GLU A 592 87.17 18.20 32.61
CA GLU A 592 87.41 18.88 31.33
C GLU A 592 86.70 17.96 30.32
N GLU A 593 86.42 18.46 29.12
CA GLU A 593 86.31 17.67 27.88
C GLU A 593 85.35 16.46 27.83
N GLY A 594 84.37 16.56 26.94
CA GLY A 594 83.64 15.37 26.50
C GLY A 594 82.54 15.71 25.54
N GLY A 595 82.88 15.77 24.26
CA GLY A 595 81.95 16.11 23.20
C GLY A 595 80.85 15.07 22.97
N GLY A 596 80.09 15.32 21.91
CA GLY A 596 79.22 14.32 21.29
C GLY A 596 77.73 14.66 21.43
N GLY A 597 77.26 15.54 20.56
CA GLY A 597 75.84 15.55 20.20
C GLY A 597 75.53 14.38 19.27
N GLN A 598 74.56 13.55 19.62
CA GLN A 598 73.77 12.77 18.66
C GLN A 598 72.50 12.16 19.28
N GLY A 599 71.37 12.39 18.60
CA GLY A 599 70.15 11.55 18.54
C GLY A 599 69.26 11.49 19.78
N GLY A 600 67.93 11.56 19.72
CA GLY A 600 66.97 11.58 18.63
C GLY A 600 65.66 10.87 19.04
N ARG A 601 64.55 11.30 18.41
CA ARG A 601 63.15 10.74 18.41
C ARG A 601 62.27 11.10 19.60
N GLY A 602 60.99 11.43 19.45
CA GLY A 602 60.06 11.67 18.32
C GLY A 602 58.93 12.54 18.89
N ASP A 603 57.77 12.82 18.29
CA ASP A 603 57.19 12.77 16.95
C ASP A 603 55.88 13.57 17.13
N ASP A 604 55.58 14.57 16.27
CA ASP A 604 54.22 15.07 15.99
C ASP A 604 54.24 16.05 14.81
N PRO A 605 53.39 15.91 13.77
CA PRO A 605 53.05 17.08 12.97
C PRO A 605 51.58 17.24 12.60
N ARG A 606 51.22 18.53 12.55
CA ARG A 606 49.99 19.15 12.07
C ARG A 606 50.01 19.41 10.56
N GLU A 607 48.85 19.88 10.11
CA GLU A 607 48.62 20.85 9.01
C GLU A 607 48.81 20.33 7.58
N GLU A 608 48.26 20.91 6.52
CA GLU A 608 47.05 21.69 6.20
C GLU A 608 47.09 21.84 4.66
N GLU A 609 45.92 21.90 4.02
CA GLU A 609 45.63 22.44 2.66
C GLU A 609 46.15 21.85 1.32
N GLU A 610 45.14 21.49 0.51
CA GLU A 610 44.87 21.82 -0.91
C GLU A 610 45.83 21.51 -2.09
N ARG A 611 45.31 20.63 -2.96
CA ARG A 611 45.05 20.76 -4.43
C ARG A 611 46.10 20.39 -5.50
N ARG A 612 45.52 19.85 -6.59
CA ARG A 612 46.00 19.50 -7.96
C ARG A 612 46.82 18.19 -8.03
N GLY A 613 46.61 17.27 -8.97
CA GLY A 613 45.79 17.21 -10.18
C GLY A 613 46.55 16.50 -11.32
N ARG A 614 45.95 15.42 -11.84
CA ARG A 614 46.08 14.77 -13.18
C ARG A 614 47.19 13.75 -13.52
N ARG A 615 46.67 12.68 -14.18
CA ARG A 615 47.22 11.79 -15.24
C ARG A 615 48.26 10.77 -14.78
N GLU A 616 48.28 9.51 -15.23
CA GLU A 616 48.06 8.84 -16.55
C GLU A 616 47.38 7.46 -16.31
N GLU A 617 46.43 6.92 -17.09
CA GLU A 617 46.57 6.19 -18.39
C GLU A 617 47.79 5.22 -18.40
N GLU A 618 47.78 3.96 -18.80
CA GLU A 618 46.85 3.11 -19.55
C GLU A 618 47.44 1.66 -19.55
N GLU A 619 46.61 0.67 -19.92
CA GLU A 619 46.99 -0.64 -20.49
C GLU A 619 47.78 -1.64 -19.61
N GLY A 620 47.53 -2.95 -19.59
CA GLY A 620 46.69 -3.83 -20.40
C GLY A 620 47.27 -5.26 -20.32
N GLY A 621 46.40 -6.27 -20.21
CA GLY A 621 46.62 -7.56 -20.87
C GLY A 621 47.24 -8.75 -20.11
N ARG A 622 46.37 -9.76 -19.94
CA ARG A 622 46.53 -11.19 -20.30
C ARG A 622 47.10 -12.22 -19.30
N GLY A 623 46.26 -13.25 -19.09
CA GLY A 623 46.60 -14.67 -18.95
C GLY A 623 46.61 -15.18 -17.50
N GLY A 624 45.94 -16.26 -17.10
CA GLY A 624 45.15 -17.29 -17.78
C GLY A 624 45.11 -18.56 -16.90
N ARG A 625 44.10 -19.42 -17.12
CA ARG A 625 43.87 -20.81 -16.61
C ARG A 625 43.43 -20.90 -15.14
N GLY A 626 42.47 -21.74 -14.75
CA GLY A 626 41.62 -22.81 -15.33
C GLY A 626 40.65 -23.24 -14.20
N GLY A 627 39.61 -24.04 -14.34
CA GLY A 627 39.04 -24.83 -15.41
C GLY A 627 37.70 -25.43 -14.89
N ASP A 628 37.06 -26.18 -15.78
CA ASP A 628 36.10 -27.28 -15.51
C ASP A 628 34.59 -26.93 -15.43
N ASP A 629 34.04 -26.82 -16.65
CA ASP A 629 32.79 -27.39 -17.24
C ASP A 629 32.17 -28.68 -16.56
N PRO A 630 31.03 -29.26 -17.01
CA PRO A 630 29.72 -28.68 -17.39
C PRO A 630 28.46 -29.64 -17.24
N TRP A 631 27.28 -29.17 -17.73
CA TRP A 631 26.06 -29.85 -18.29
C TRP A 631 25.35 -31.03 -17.58
N GLU A 632 24.01 -30.97 -17.47
CA GLU A 632 23.10 -31.79 -18.33
C GLU A 632 21.60 -31.46 -18.12
N GLU A 633 20.92 -31.26 -19.26
CA GLU A 633 19.47 -31.31 -19.46
C GLU A 633 19.08 -32.79 -19.66
N GLU A 634 18.08 -33.30 -18.93
CA GLU A 634 17.46 -34.59 -19.24
C GLU A 634 16.05 -34.40 -19.79
N GLU A 635 15.90 -34.70 -21.08
CA GLU A 635 14.64 -35.03 -21.73
C GLU A 635 14.14 -36.39 -21.24
N GLY A 636 12.91 -36.43 -20.70
CA GLY A 636 12.24 -37.66 -20.25
C GLY A 636 11.21 -38.17 -21.25
N ASP A 637 11.42 -39.42 -21.67
CA ASP A 637 10.70 -40.25 -22.64
C ASP A 637 9.18 -40.47 -22.37
N TRP A 638 8.40 -40.56 -23.46
CA TRP A 638 6.94 -40.67 -23.48
C TRP A 638 6.47 -42.14 -23.37
N GLY A 639 6.00 -42.52 -22.18
CA GLY A 639 5.30 -43.79 -21.94
C GLY A 639 3.82 -43.79 -22.34
N ASP A 640 3.51 -44.50 -23.43
CA ASP A 640 2.23 -45.12 -23.86
C ASP A 640 0.90 -44.71 -23.17
N SER A 641 0.20 -43.73 -23.76
CA SER A 641 -1.14 -43.24 -23.33
C SER A 641 -2.33 -44.04 -23.86
N SER A 642 -2.12 -45.22 -24.47
CA SER A 642 -3.20 -45.95 -25.16
C SER A 642 -4.12 -46.76 -24.24
N ARG A 643 -3.66 -47.16 -23.04
CA ARG A 643 -4.44 -48.01 -22.11
C ARG A 643 -5.40 -47.28 -21.18
N TYR A 644 -5.20 -45.99 -20.90
CA TYR A 644 -6.12 -45.19 -20.07
C TYR A 644 -7.36 -44.70 -20.83
N ARG A 645 -7.33 -44.73 -22.18
CA ARG A 645 -8.43 -44.25 -23.01
C ARG A 645 -9.60 -45.23 -23.08
N ALA A 646 -9.40 -46.52 -22.77
CA ALA A 646 -10.46 -47.54 -22.79
C ALA A 646 -11.31 -47.60 -21.50
N ALA A 647 -10.76 -47.20 -20.34
CA ALA A 647 -11.47 -47.17 -19.07
C ALA A 647 -12.45 -45.97 -18.97
N ALA A 648 -12.08 -44.82 -19.55
CA ALA A 648 -12.90 -43.60 -19.54
C ALA A 648 -14.17 -43.70 -20.43
N THR A 649 -14.15 -44.52 -21.48
CA THR A 649 -15.30 -44.71 -22.39
C THR A 649 -16.40 -45.57 -21.77
N ASN A 650 -16.06 -46.47 -20.84
CA ASN A 650 -17.02 -47.35 -20.18
C ASN A 650 -17.79 -46.66 -19.04
N LEU A 651 -17.23 -45.63 -18.38
CA LEU A 651 -17.98 -44.80 -17.43
C LEU A 651 -19.00 -43.87 -18.12
N LYS A 652 -18.67 -43.31 -19.29
CA LYS A 652 -19.60 -42.46 -20.08
C LYS A 652 -20.85 -43.22 -20.54
N LYS A 653 -20.75 -44.53 -20.83
CA LYS A 653 -21.90 -45.34 -21.24
C LYS A 653 -22.87 -45.69 -20.09
N ARG A 654 -22.40 -45.81 -18.84
CA ARG A 654 -23.30 -46.01 -17.68
C ARG A 654 -24.05 -44.74 -17.28
N TYR A 655 -23.44 -43.56 -17.42
CA TYR A 655 -24.07 -42.29 -17.05
C TYR A 655 -25.17 -41.83 -18.04
N HIS A 656 -25.09 -42.22 -19.31
CA HIS A 656 -26.14 -41.90 -20.30
C HIS A 656 -27.36 -42.84 -20.31
N ARG A 657 -27.26 -44.03 -19.70
CA ARG A 657 -28.40 -44.97 -19.62
C ARG A 657 -29.39 -44.64 -18.50
N GLY A 658 -28.97 -43.93 -17.46
CA GLY A 658 -29.83 -43.51 -16.35
C GLY A 658 -30.73 -42.29 -16.62
N ARG A 659 -30.58 -41.62 -17.77
CA ARG A 659 -31.32 -40.37 -18.10
C ARG A 659 -32.42 -40.57 -19.15
N LYS A 660 -32.61 -41.79 -19.66
CA LYS A 660 -33.59 -42.13 -20.73
C LYS A 660 -34.75 -43.04 -20.27
N GLY A 661 -34.95 -43.24 -18.98
CA GLY A 661 -36.03 -44.09 -18.46
C GLY A 661 -36.85 -43.39 -17.38
N ALA A 662 -37.69 -42.43 -17.74
CA ALA A 662 -38.84 -41.99 -16.95
C ALA A 662 -39.76 -41.14 -17.83
N VAL A 663 -40.63 -41.82 -18.58
CA VAL A 663 -41.76 -41.27 -19.32
C VAL A 663 -42.98 -42.05 -18.81
N PHE A 664 -43.96 -41.32 -18.23
CA PHE A 664 -45.30 -41.75 -17.77
C PHE A 664 -45.36 -42.69 -16.54
N GLN A 665 -46.32 -42.62 -15.60
CA GLN A 665 -47.72 -42.18 -15.66
C GLN A 665 -48.16 -41.40 -14.41
N SER A 666 -49.19 -40.57 -14.63
CA SER A 666 -50.11 -39.99 -13.66
C SER A 666 -50.87 -41.04 -12.84
N ALA A 667 -50.97 -40.81 -11.53
CA ALA A 667 -52.12 -41.05 -10.68
C ALA A 667 -52.04 -40.10 -9.47
#